data_AF-A0A9R0BAA7-F1
#
_entry.id   AF-A0A9R0BAA7-F1
#
_cell.length_a   1.000
_cell.length_b   1.000
_cell.length_c   1.000
_cell.angle_alpha   90.00
_cell.angle_beta   90.00
_cell.angle_gamma   90.00
#
_symmetry.space_group_name_H-M   'P 1'
#
loop_
_entity.id
_entity.type
_entity.pdbx_description
1 polymer ?
#
loop_
_entity_poly.entity_id
_entity_poly.type
_entity_poly.pdbx_seq_one_letter_code
_entity_poly.pdbx_strand_id
1 'polypeptide(L)'
;MVVLKIRDQPALLKAIFNVDPDEVRSLIFKKEDVNVQDNEKRTPLHAAAYLGDAEIIELLILSGARVNAKDNKWLTPLHRAVASCSEEAVQVLLKHSADVNARDKNWQTPLHVAAANKAVRCAEALVPLLSNVNVSDRAGRTALHHAAFSGHLEMVRLLLSRGANINAFDKKDRRAIHWAAYMGHMEVVKLLVSHGAEVTCKDKKAYTPLHAAASSGMISVVKYLLDLGVDMNEPNTYGNTPLHVACYNGQDVVVNELIECGANVNQVNEKGFAPLHFTAASRHGALCLELLVGNGADVNIKSKDGKTPLHMTAIHGRFSRSQAIIQNGAEIDCEDKNGNTPLHIAARYGHELLINTLITNGADTAKRGVHGMFPLHLAALSGFSDCCRKLLSSGFDIDTPDDFGRTCLHAAAAGGNLECLNLLLNTGADFNRKDSFGRTPLHYAAANCNYQCLFALVGSGANVNELDKRGCTPLHYAAASDADGKCLEYLLRNDANPGIRDNQGYNAVHYASAYGHRLCLELIASETPLDVLMETSGTDILNDSDVRAPVSPLHLAAYHGHHQALEVLVQSLLDLDVRTAQGHTPLDLAAFKGHVECVDVLINQGASILVKDYTLKRTPIHAAATNGHSECLRLLIGNADLQSAVDIQDGIGQTPLMLSVLGGHTDCVYSLINKGANVDAKDKRGRTALHRGAVTGHEECVEVLLQHSASFMVRDCKGRSPVHLAAACGHVGVLGGLLHAAQSVETIPVITDHQGYTPLHWACYNGHDTCVEVLLEQELFHKTEGNTFSPLHCAVINDNEGAAEMLIDTLSPAIVNSTDSKNRTPLHAAAFTDHVECLQLLLGQNAQVNCVDAGGKTPLMMAAENGQTNAVEVLVSSAKADLTLQDANKNTALHLACSKGHETSALLILEKITDRNLINSTNAALQTPLHVAARNGLTVVVQELLAKGASVLAVDENGYTPALACAPNKDVADCLALILATMMPVSPGGGAVPSLTFSAINHYTSPTKSITFDSLPMLRSEHSSYCSFNSIGRHDGFYKDDELNDSDSETY
;
A
#
# COMPACT_ATOMS: atom_id res chain seq x y z
N MET A 1 34.84 35.18 17.83
CA MET A 1 35.18 35.24 16.39
C MET A 1 36.26 36.28 16.19
N VAL A 2 37.42 35.81 15.73
CA VAL A 2 38.50 36.48 15.00
C VAL A 2 38.47 38.01 15.00
N VAL A 3 39.37 38.58 15.81
CA VAL A 3 39.97 39.90 15.59
C VAL A 3 40.62 39.86 14.21
N LEU A 4 39.86 40.18 13.17
CA LEU A 4 40.44 40.55 11.88
C LEU A 4 41.39 41.71 12.18
N LYS A 5 42.65 41.58 11.76
CA LYS A 5 43.71 42.57 11.97
C LYS A 5 43.13 43.97 11.77
N ILE A 6 43.05 44.75 12.85
CA ILE A 6 42.53 46.13 12.90
C ILE A 6 43.17 47.03 11.82
N ARG A 7 44.30 46.62 11.23
CA ARG A 7 45.04 47.34 10.18
C ARG A 7 44.28 47.51 8.86
N ASP A 8 43.41 46.59 8.46
CA ASP A 8 42.76 46.63 7.13
C ASP A 8 41.31 47.13 7.15
N GLN A 9 40.81 47.58 8.31
CA GLN A 9 39.45 48.13 8.45
C GLN A 9 39.38 49.63 8.09
N PRO A 10 38.20 50.16 7.72
CA PRO A 10 37.99 51.60 7.54
C PRO A 10 38.41 52.41 8.77
N ALA A 11 38.94 53.62 8.58
CA ALA A 11 39.44 54.48 9.66
C ALA A 11 38.39 54.71 10.76
N LEU A 12 37.15 54.99 10.37
CA LEU A 12 36.01 55.12 11.29
C LEU A 12 35.78 53.87 12.16
N LEU A 13 35.89 52.65 11.60
CA LEU A 13 35.72 51.41 12.37
C LEU A 13 36.86 51.20 13.36
N LYS A 14 38.09 51.56 13.01
CA LYS A 14 39.24 51.50 13.93
C LYS A 14 39.05 52.46 15.11
N ALA A 15 38.63 53.69 14.84
CA ALA A 15 38.38 54.70 15.89
C ALA A 15 37.27 54.24 16.87
N ILE A 16 36.22 53.59 16.36
CA ILE A 16 35.17 52.99 17.19
C ILE A 16 35.71 51.86 18.07
N PHE A 17 36.51 50.94 17.53
CA PHE A 17 37.12 49.87 18.33
C PHE A 17 38.16 50.37 19.34
N ASN A 18 38.75 51.55 19.11
CA ASN A 18 39.65 52.22 20.04
C ASN A 18 38.90 53.05 21.11
N VAL A 19 37.58 53.20 21.01
CA VAL A 19 36.74 53.96 21.95
C VAL A 19 37.19 55.42 22.09
N ASP A 20 37.59 56.06 20.98
CA ASP A 20 37.99 57.47 20.95
C ASP A 20 36.87 58.33 20.30
N PRO A 21 35.98 58.96 21.10
CA PRO A 21 34.88 59.75 20.55
C PRO A 21 35.36 61.00 19.82
N ASP A 22 36.52 61.57 20.16
CA ASP A 22 37.07 62.76 19.52
C ASP A 22 37.64 62.42 18.14
N GLU A 23 38.31 61.27 18.01
CA GLU A 23 38.75 60.74 16.71
C GLU A 23 37.54 60.41 15.81
N VAL A 24 36.50 59.79 16.36
CA VAL A 24 35.24 59.53 15.62
C VAL A 24 34.58 60.83 15.16
N ARG A 25 34.50 61.88 16.01
CA ARG A 25 33.98 63.21 15.63
C ARG A 25 34.81 63.83 14.49
N SER A 26 36.14 63.73 14.56
CA SER A 26 37.04 64.23 13.53
C SER A 26 36.84 63.53 12.18
N LEU A 27 36.65 62.22 12.18
CA LEU A 27 36.42 61.42 10.97
C LEU A 27 35.02 61.66 10.36
N ILE A 28 34.00 61.86 11.19
CA ILE A 28 32.66 62.26 10.74
C ILE A 28 32.70 63.66 10.11
N PHE A 29 33.42 64.62 10.71
CA PHE A 29 33.58 65.97 10.15
C PHE A 29 34.29 65.96 8.78
N LYS A 30 35.18 64.98 8.55
CA LYS A 30 35.83 64.73 7.25
C LYS A 30 34.90 64.09 6.21
N LYS A 31 33.60 63.92 6.51
CA LYS A 31 32.57 63.29 5.66
C LYS A 31 32.85 61.83 5.29
N GLU A 32 33.43 61.05 6.20
CA GLU A 32 33.46 59.60 6.02
C GLU A 32 32.04 59.01 6.03
N ASP A 33 31.82 57.95 5.25
CA ASP A 33 30.50 57.30 5.15
C ASP A 33 30.17 56.51 6.42
N VAL A 34 29.24 57.04 7.21
CA VAL A 34 28.75 56.43 8.47
C VAL A 34 27.96 55.14 8.26
N ASN A 35 27.58 54.82 7.01
CA ASN A 35 26.84 53.61 6.65
C ASN A 35 27.71 52.60 5.87
N VAL A 36 29.03 52.73 5.90
CA VAL A 36 29.95 51.76 5.29
C VAL A 36 29.63 50.33 5.75
N GLN A 37 29.58 49.39 4.82
CA GLN A 37 29.29 47.99 5.10
C GLN A 37 30.53 47.14 4.88
N ASP A 38 30.83 46.25 5.83
CA ASP A 38 31.87 45.23 5.63
C ASP A 38 31.34 44.02 4.84
N ASN A 39 32.17 42.99 4.67
CA ASN A 39 31.79 41.75 3.97
C ASN A 39 30.60 41.01 4.61
N GLU A 40 30.32 41.27 5.89
CA GLU A 40 29.17 40.73 6.63
C GLU A 40 27.97 41.69 6.62
N LYS A 41 28.01 42.79 5.86
CA LYS A 41 27.03 43.89 5.84
C LYS A 41 26.85 44.61 7.18
N ARG A 42 27.85 44.54 8.08
CA ARG A 42 27.83 45.24 9.36
C ARG A 42 28.24 46.70 9.14
N THR A 43 27.53 47.61 9.81
CA THR A 43 27.81 49.06 9.77
C THR A 43 28.64 49.50 10.99
N PRO A 44 29.29 50.67 10.97
CA PRO A 44 29.91 51.29 12.15
C PRO A 44 28.98 51.30 13.37
N LEU A 45 27.68 51.50 13.15
CA LEU A 45 26.66 51.45 14.20
C LEU A 45 26.51 50.06 14.84
N HIS A 46 26.71 48.97 14.10
CA HIS A 46 26.75 47.62 14.68
C HIS A 46 27.98 47.41 15.58
N ALA A 47 29.14 47.99 15.21
CA ALA A 47 30.35 47.92 16.01
C ALA A 47 30.21 48.73 17.30
N ALA A 48 29.70 49.96 17.22
CA ALA A 48 29.43 50.79 18.39
C ALA A 48 28.39 50.14 19.33
N ALA A 49 27.32 49.55 18.78
CA ALA A 49 26.34 48.80 19.55
C ALA A 49 26.92 47.53 20.20
N TYR A 50 27.83 46.83 19.53
CA TYR A 50 28.52 45.67 20.10
C TYR A 50 29.43 46.06 21.29
N LEU A 51 30.08 47.22 21.22
CA LEU A 51 30.86 47.76 22.34
C LEU A 51 29.98 48.35 23.45
N GLY A 52 28.74 48.72 23.13
CA GLY A 52 27.80 49.31 24.08
C GLY A 52 28.04 50.80 24.37
N ASP A 53 28.77 51.50 23.49
CA ASP A 53 29.10 52.91 23.67
C ASP A 53 27.95 53.82 23.20
N ALA A 54 27.18 54.32 24.16
CA ALA A 54 26.02 55.16 23.91
C ALA A 54 26.38 56.51 23.26
N GLU A 55 27.53 57.09 23.57
CA GLU A 55 27.94 58.41 23.03
C GLU A 55 28.28 58.30 21.55
N ILE A 56 29.07 57.27 21.18
CA ILE A 56 29.41 57.00 19.78
C ILE A 56 28.15 56.61 18.98
N ILE A 57 27.23 55.83 19.57
CA ILE A 57 25.96 55.49 18.93
C ILE A 57 25.13 56.74 18.64
N GLU A 58 24.95 57.65 19.61
CA GLU A 58 24.18 58.88 19.42
C GLU A 58 24.82 59.77 18.34
N LEU A 59 26.15 59.92 18.38
CA LEU A 59 26.91 60.67 17.40
C LEU A 59 26.74 60.12 15.96
N LEU A 60 26.84 58.79 15.79
CA LEU A 60 26.67 58.14 14.49
C LEU A 60 25.24 58.32 13.96
N ILE A 61 24.22 58.20 14.81
CA ILE A 61 22.81 58.36 14.41
C ILE A 61 22.51 59.81 14.01
N LEU A 62 22.96 60.79 14.79
CA LEU A 62 22.83 62.21 14.46
C LEU A 62 23.54 62.57 13.14
N SER A 63 24.58 61.81 12.79
CA SER A 63 25.34 61.95 11.55
C SER A 63 24.74 61.20 10.35
N GLY A 64 23.56 60.59 10.51
CA GLY A 64 22.83 59.92 9.43
C GLY A 64 23.00 58.40 9.34
N ALA A 65 23.49 57.73 10.40
CA ALA A 65 23.55 56.28 10.43
C ALA A 65 22.15 55.64 10.48
N ARG A 66 21.95 54.57 9.71
CA ARG A 66 20.68 53.84 9.65
C ARG A 66 20.50 52.97 10.91
N VAL A 67 19.58 53.39 11.79
CA VAL A 67 19.29 52.75 13.09
C VAL A 67 18.88 51.27 12.95
N ASN A 68 18.09 50.93 11.93
CA ASN A 68 17.56 49.58 11.69
C ASN A 68 18.30 48.83 10.56
N ALA A 69 19.57 49.16 10.31
CA ALA A 69 20.40 48.40 9.37
C ALA A 69 20.49 46.93 9.79
N LYS A 70 20.52 46.01 8.82
CA LYS A 70 20.60 44.56 9.07
C LYS A 70 21.91 44.00 8.51
N ASP A 71 22.63 43.23 9.32
CA ASP A 71 23.79 42.46 8.86
C ASP A 71 23.37 41.20 8.04
N ASN A 72 24.35 40.41 7.58
CA ASN A 72 24.09 39.16 6.86
C ASN A 72 23.31 38.11 7.67
N LYS A 73 23.25 38.24 9.00
CA LYS A 73 22.43 37.39 9.89
C LYS A 73 21.08 38.04 10.25
N TRP A 74 20.78 39.19 9.62
CA TRP A 74 19.61 40.03 9.88
C TRP A 74 19.57 40.64 11.29
N LEU A 75 20.70 40.65 12.00
CA LEU A 75 20.82 41.31 13.29
C LEU A 75 20.84 42.82 13.05
N THR A 76 20.13 43.55 13.91
CA THR A 76 20.16 45.01 13.96
C THR A 76 21.17 45.50 15.00
N PRO A 77 21.58 46.78 14.97
CA PRO A 77 22.35 47.37 16.06
C PRO A 77 21.70 47.15 17.43
N LEU A 78 20.37 47.20 17.51
CA LEU A 78 19.63 46.90 18.74
C LEU A 78 19.87 45.46 19.25
N HIS A 79 19.92 44.45 18.37
CA HIS A 79 20.27 43.09 18.79
C HIS A 79 21.68 43.02 19.40
N ARG A 80 22.64 43.78 18.84
CA ARG A 80 24.03 43.81 19.33
C ARG A 80 24.18 44.56 20.65
N ALA A 81 23.48 45.69 20.81
CA ALA A 81 23.43 46.46 22.06
C ALA A 81 22.80 45.64 23.21
N VAL A 82 21.78 44.85 22.91
CA VAL A 82 21.18 43.95 23.90
C VAL A 82 22.11 42.78 24.22
N ALA A 83 22.80 42.22 23.23
CA ALA A 83 23.78 41.15 23.45
C ALA A 83 24.97 41.62 24.30
N SER A 84 25.35 42.89 24.25
CA SER A 84 26.39 43.49 25.10
C SER A 84 25.88 43.92 26.48
N CYS A 85 24.58 43.76 26.76
CA CYS A 85 23.93 44.14 28.02
C CYS A 85 24.05 45.65 28.37
N SER A 86 24.27 46.52 27.38
CA SER A 86 24.37 47.98 27.59
C SER A 86 22.99 48.63 27.53
N GLU A 87 22.48 49.07 28.68
CA GLU A 87 21.19 49.74 28.78
C GLU A 87 21.21 51.12 28.12
N GLU A 88 22.28 51.88 28.33
CA GLU A 88 22.45 53.22 27.80
C GLU A 88 22.43 53.20 26.27
N ALA A 89 23.13 52.23 25.66
CA ALA A 89 23.10 52.02 24.21
C ALA A 89 21.70 51.63 23.71
N VAL A 90 20.98 50.77 24.44
CA VAL A 90 19.60 50.40 24.10
C VAL A 90 18.67 51.62 24.20
N GLN A 91 18.79 52.44 25.26
CA GLN A 91 17.97 53.64 25.43
C GLN A 91 18.19 54.66 24.31
N VAL A 92 19.44 54.91 23.91
CA VAL A 92 19.76 55.80 22.78
C VAL A 92 19.15 55.26 21.48
N LEU A 93 19.29 53.95 21.21
CA LEU A 93 18.70 53.33 20.02
C LEU A 93 17.15 53.43 20.02
N LEU A 94 16.51 53.19 21.17
CA LEU A 94 15.05 53.31 21.33
C LEU A 94 14.57 54.75 21.17
N LYS A 95 15.28 55.74 21.74
CA LYS A 95 15.02 57.17 21.58
C LYS A 95 15.00 57.58 20.10
N HIS A 96 15.85 56.95 19.28
CA HIS A 96 15.93 57.16 17.83
C HIS A 96 15.11 56.16 17.01
N SER A 97 14.03 55.61 17.58
CA SER A 97 13.05 54.75 16.87
C SER A 97 13.64 53.44 16.31
N ALA A 98 14.54 52.79 17.06
CA ALA A 98 14.95 51.41 16.75
C ALA A 98 13.76 50.44 16.85
N ASP A 99 13.65 49.52 15.88
CA ASP A 99 12.57 48.54 15.83
C ASP A 99 12.80 47.40 16.85
N VAL A 100 12.00 47.42 17.91
CA VAL A 100 12.02 46.40 18.98
C VAL A 100 11.47 45.04 18.54
N ASN A 101 10.73 44.98 17.43
CA ASN A 101 10.14 43.75 16.89
C ASN A 101 10.97 43.17 15.73
N ALA A 102 12.12 43.78 15.42
CA ALA A 102 13.00 43.31 14.36
C ALA A 102 13.38 41.84 14.60
N ARG A 103 13.28 41.03 13.53
CA ARG A 103 13.65 39.61 13.54
C ARG A 103 14.94 39.36 12.80
N ASP A 104 15.80 38.54 13.42
CA ASP A 104 16.99 37.97 12.79
C ASP A 104 16.65 36.76 11.89
N LYS A 105 17.66 36.07 11.35
CA LYS A 105 17.47 34.86 10.52
C LYS A 105 16.81 33.69 11.24
N ASN A 106 16.93 33.62 12.57
CA ASN A 106 16.32 32.61 13.42
C ASN A 106 14.96 33.06 13.99
N TRP A 107 14.45 34.20 13.50
CA TRP A 107 13.24 34.86 14.00
C TRP A 107 13.32 35.29 15.47
N GLN A 108 14.53 35.41 15.99
CA GLN A 108 14.76 35.97 17.32
C GLN A 108 14.55 37.48 17.26
N THR A 109 13.90 38.00 18.28
CA THR A 109 13.75 39.44 18.54
C THR A 109 14.83 39.89 19.54
N PRO A 110 15.05 41.21 19.70
CA PRO A 110 15.94 41.72 20.75
C PRO A 110 15.59 41.18 22.14
N LEU A 111 14.30 40.93 22.45
CA LEU A 111 13.90 40.31 23.72
C LEU A 111 14.42 38.87 23.88
N HIS A 112 14.44 38.07 22.82
CA HIS A 112 15.02 36.71 22.87
C HIS A 112 16.52 36.77 23.18
N VAL A 113 17.23 37.71 22.56
CA VAL A 113 18.65 37.95 22.83
C VAL A 113 18.87 38.46 24.25
N ALA A 114 18.01 39.35 24.75
CA ALA A 114 18.06 39.82 26.14
C ALA A 114 17.91 38.64 27.11
N ALA A 115 16.92 37.79 26.83
CA ALA A 115 16.60 36.63 27.64
C ALA A 115 17.73 35.60 27.70
N ALA A 116 18.48 35.42 26.61
CA ALA A 116 19.64 34.52 26.58
C ALA A 116 20.87 35.08 27.33
N ASN A 117 21.06 36.41 27.32
CA ASN A 117 22.28 37.08 27.83
C ASN A 117 22.15 37.71 29.24
N LYS A 118 21.07 37.44 29.99
CA LYS A 118 20.81 38.05 31.31
C LYS A 118 20.66 39.58 31.26
N ALA A 119 20.28 40.16 30.13
CA ALA A 119 20.17 41.62 29.97
C ALA A 119 18.84 42.15 30.55
N VAL A 120 18.64 42.01 31.87
CA VAL A 120 17.38 42.32 32.56
C VAL A 120 16.97 43.79 32.38
N ARG A 121 17.90 44.73 32.59
CA ARG A 121 17.61 46.17 32.43
C ARG A 121 17.28 46.55 30.99
N CYS A 122 17.96 45.92 30.01
CA CYS A 122 17.61 46.08 28.59
C CYS A 122 16.20 45.54 28.30
N ALA A 123 15.83 44.38 28.86
CA ALA A 123 14.48 43.84 28.72
C ALA A 123 13.43 44.74 29.39
N GLU A 124 13.72 45.37 30.54
CA GLU A 124 12.82 46.34 31.17
C GLU A 124 12.53 47.55 30.28
N ALA A 125 13.52 48.03 29.52
CA ALA A 125 13.35 49.09 28.55
C ALA A 125 12.58 48.64 27.28
N LEU A 126 12.76 47.39 26.85
CA LEU A 126 12.13 46.84 25.64
C LEU A 126 10.67 46.44 25.85
N VAL A 127 10.35 45.77 26.96
CA VAL A 127 9.04 45.14 27.20
C VAL A 127 7.85 46.11 27.06
N PRO A 128 7.88 47.35 27.58
CA PRO A 128 6.78 48.30 27.42
C PRO A 128 6.51 48.71 25.96
N LEU A 129 7.51 48.58 25.09
CA LEU A 129 7.43 48.96 23.67
C LEU A 129 7.08 47.77 22.76
N LEU A 130 7.08 46.55 23.31
CA LEU A 130 6.74 45.34 22.55
C LEU A 130 5.23 45.19 22.39
N SER A 131 4.81 44.77 21.19
CA SER A 131 3.41 44.45 20.91
C SER A 131 2.97 43.14 21.57
N ASN A 132 3.89 42.18 21.72
CA ASN A 132 3.65 40.89 22.35
C ASN A 132 4.94 40.31 22.94
N VAL A 133 4.92 39.97 24.24
CA VAL A 133 6.06 39.34 24.96
C VAL A 133 6.22 37.86 24.59
N ASN A 134 5.14 37.21 24.11
CA ASN A 134 5.06 35.78 23.82
C ASN A 134 5.38 35.42 22.37
N VAL A 135 6.10 36.29 21.64
CA VAL A 135 6.57 35.98 20.28
C VAL A 135 7.53 34.79 20.35
N SER A 136 7.41 33.88 19.40
CA SER A 136 8.27 32.70 19.26
C SER A 136 9.32 32.85 18.15
N ASP A 137 10.46 32.22 18.36
CA ASP A 137 11.52 32.07 17.36
C ASP A 137 11.17 31.01 16.30
N ARG A 138 12.09 30.74 15.36
CA ARG A 138 11.89 29.76 14.29
C ARG A 138 11.68 28.33 14.82
N ALA A 139 12.16 28.02 16.02
CA ALA A 139 11.97 26.74 16.70
C ALA A 139 10.71 26.71 17.58
N GLY A 140 9.92 27.79 17.61
CA GLY A 140 8.74 27.92 18.47
C GLY A 140 9.05 28.36 19.90
N ARG A 141 10.32 28.67 20.24
CA ARG A 141 10.72 29.04 21.60
C ARG A 141 10.43 30.51 21.86
N THR A 142 9.80 30.80 22.99
CA THR A 142 9.59 32.18 23.48
C THR A 142 10.81 32.69 24.27
N ALA A 143 10.87 33.99 24.58
CA ALA A 143 11.89 34.55 25.45
C ALA A 143 12.00 33.83 26.81
N LEU A 144 10.88 33.34 27.36
CA LEU A 144 10.87 32.56 28.61
C LEU A 144 11.65 31.24 28.48
N HIS A 145 11.58 30.56 27.32
CA HIS A 145 12.35 29.34 27.06
C HIS A 145 13.86 29.62 27.07
N HIS A 146 14.29 30.71 26.43
CA HIS A 146 15.70 31.12 26.41
C HIS A 146 16.21 31.50 27.81
N ALA A 147 15.41 32.24 28.59
CA ALA A 147 15.76 32.57 29.97
C ALA A 147 15.83 31.34 30.87
N ALA A 148 14.90 30.37 30.69
CA ALA A 148 14.87 29.13 31.43
C ALA A 148 16.03 28.19 31.09
N PHE A 149 16.39 28.11 29.80
CA PHE A 149 17.55 27.35 29.31
C PHE A 149 18.87 27.91 29.87
N SER A 150 19.05 29.24 29.87
CA SER A 150 20.26 29.88 30.37
C SER A 150 20.32 30.03 31.89
N GLY A 151 19.23 29.76 32.62
CA GLY A 151 19.20 29.82 34.09
C GLY A 151 19.06 31.22 34.68
N HIS A 152 18.58 32.19 33.90
CA HIS A 152 18.54 33.60 34.31
C HIS A 152 17.29 33.90 35.16
N LEU A 153 17.37 33.59 36.46
CA LEU A 153 16.25 33.72 37.41
C LEU A 153 15.54 35.08 37.38
N GLU A 154 16.28 36.18 37.47
CA GLU A 154 15.69 37.53 37.49
C GLU A 154 15.02 37.89 36.16
N MET A 155 15.54 37.36 35.04
CA MET A 155 14.90 37.51 33.73
C MET A 155 13.59 36.72 33.67
N VAL A 156 13.56 35.49 34.17
CA VAL A 156 12.34 34.68 34.27
C VAL A 156 11.29 35.39 35.11
N ARG A 157 11.68 35.95 36.27
CA ARG A 157 10.79 36.75 37.13
C ARG A 157 10.22 37.96 36.40
N LEU A 158 11.07 38.72 35.70
CA LEU A 158 10.64 39.87 34.91
C LEU A 158 9.64 39.45 33.84
N LEU A 159 9.94 38.44 33.03
CA LEU A 159 9.08 37.97 31.95
C LEU A 159 7.71 37.51 32.47
N LEU A 160 7.67 36.73 33.56
CA LEU A 160 6.41 36.28 34.18
C LEU A 160 5.59 37.45 34.72
N SER A 161 6.22 38.44 35.37
CA SER A 161 5.54 39.65 35.88
C SER A 161 4.92 40.50 34.77
N ARG A 162 5.38 40.34 33.53
CA ARG A 162 4.95 41.09 32.34
C ARG A 162 4.06 40.26 31.40
N GLY A 163 3.46 39.18 31.91
CA GLY A 163 2.48 38.39 31.16
C GLY A 163 3.06 37.35 30.20
N ALA A 164 4.31 36.90 30.40
CA ALA A 164 4.82 35.75 29.67
C ALA A 164 4.01 34.49 29.99
N ASN A 165 3.60 33.75 28.97
CA ASN A 165 2.88 32.50 29.12
C ASN A 165 3.82 31.41 29.64
N ILE A 166 3.60 31.00 30.89
CA ILE A 166 4.42 30.01 31.59
C ILE A 166 4.37 28.62 30.95
N ASN A 167 3.24 28.28 30.34
CA ASN A 167 2.99 26.98 29.70
C ASN A 167 3.06 27.07 28.17
N ALA A 168 3.77 28.06 27.63
CA ALA A 168 4.07 28.10 26.20
C ALA A 168 4.89 26.86 25.80
N PHE A 169 4.66 26.37 24.59
CA PHE A 169 5.31 25.18 24.04
C PHE A 169 6.10 25.52 22.77
N ASP A 170 7.25 24.86 22.59
CA ASP A 170 8.05 24.94 21.36
C ASP A 170 7.53 23.97 20.28
N LYS A 171 8.21 23.87 19.12
CA LYS A 171 7.81 22.93 18.05
C LYS A 171 7.89 21.44 18.43
N LYS A 172 8.59 21.09 19.51
CA LYS A 172 8.65 19.74 20.07
C LYS A 172 7.70 19.59 21.28
N ASP A 173 6.77 20.53 21.47
CA ASP A 173 5.88 20.64 22.62
C ASP A 173 6.59 20.76 23.99
N ARG A 174 7.87 21.15 23.99
CA ARG A 174 8.63 21.37 25.23
C ARG A 174 8.28 22.73 25.82
N ARG A 175 8.07 22.75 27.13
CA ARG A 175 7.83 23.95 27.93
C ARG A 175 9.12 24.48 28.58
N ALA A 176 9.10 25.72 29.07
CA ALA A 176 10.24 26.33 29.76
C ALA A 176 10.80 25.46 30.91
N ILE A 177 9.92 24.77 31.65
CA ILE A 177 10.34 23.87 32.74
C ILE A 177 11.16 22.66 32.25
N HIS A 178 10.91 22.14 31.04
CA HIS A 178 11.71 21.04 30.47
C HIS A 178 13.16 21.48 30.27
N TRP A 179 13.38 22.69 29.76
CA TRP A 179 14.71 23.24 29.52
C TRP A 179 15.44 23.56 30.84
N ALA A 180 14.74 24.17 31.80
CA ALA A 180 15.30 24.43 33.12
C ALA A 180 15.67 23.12 33.84
N ALA A 181 14.84 22.09 33.72
CA ALA A 181 15.09 20.78 34.30
C ALA A 181 16.28 20.06 33.63
N TYR A 182 16.35 20.09 32.31
CA TYR A 182 17.47 19.54 31.55
C TYR A 182 18.80 20.21 31.90
N MET A 183 18.82 21.55 32.04
CA MET A 183 20.03 22.29 32.39
C MET A 183 20.34 22.33 33.89
N GLY A 184 19.45 21.82 34.74
CA GLY A 184 19.67 21.73 36.19
C GLY A 184 19.45 23.04 36.95
N HIS A 185 18.75 24.02 36.36
CA HIS A 185 18.51 25.32 36.96
C HIS A 185 17.42 25.27 38.04
N MET A 186 17.78 24.73 39.20
CA MET A 186 16.89 24.48 40.34
C MET A 186 16.02 25.68 40.71
N GLU A 187 16.63 26.85 40.90
CA GLU A 187 15.91 28.04 41.36
C GLU A 187 14.92 28.54 40.29
N VAL A 188 15.22 28.34 39.00
CA VAL A 188 14.28 28.62 37.91
C VAL A 188 13.14 27.61 37.92
N VAL A 189 13.41 26.33 38.14
CA VAL A 189 12.36 25.29 38.26
C VAL A 189 11.42 25.64 39.42
N LYS A 190 11.93 25.94 40.62
CA LYS A 190 11.12 26.39 41.77
C LYS A 190 10.29 27.62 41.45
N LEU A 191 10.89 28.61 40.78
CA LEU A 191 10.17 29.84 40.41
C LEU A 191 9.03 29.53 39.43
N LEU A 192 9.29 28.73 38.39
CA LEU A 192 8.26 28.32 37.44
C LEU A 192 7.12 27.55 38.12
N VAL A 193 7.43 26.59 38.98
CA VAL A 193 6.42 25.81 39.71
C VAL A 193 5.58 26.70 40.63
N SER A 194 6.19 27.62 41.38
CA SER A 194 5.45 28.57 42.24
C SER A 194 4.52 29.51 41.48
N HIS A 195 4.75 29.74 40.19
CA HIS A 195 3.92 30.56 39.31
C HIS A 195 2.93 29.73 38.47
N GLY A 196 2.74 28.45 38.80
CA GLY A 196 1.75 27.58 38.15
C GLY A 196 2.25 26.85 36.90
N ALA A 197 3.55 26.61 36.76
CA ALA A 197 4.07 25.73 35.71
C ALA A 197 3.62 24.29 35.97
N GLU A 198 3.13 23.63 34.93
CA GLU A 198 2.67 22.25 35.03
C GLU A 198 3.88 21.29 35.08
N VAL A 199 4.06 20.57 36.19
CA VAL A 199 5.23 19.68 36.41
C VAL A 199 5.10 18.32 35.73
N THR A 200 3.88 17.88 35.42
CA THR A 200 3.54 16.62 34.74
C THR A 200 3.37 16.80 33.23
N CYS A 201 3.73 17.96 32.69
CA CYS A 201 3.61 18.22 31.26
C CYS A 201 4.46 17.25 30.43
N LYS A 202 3.98 16.97 29.22
CA LYS A 202 4.58 16.01 28.29
C LYS A 202 4.94 16.73 27.01
N ASP A 203 6.15 16.51 26.52
CA ASP A 203 6.56 16.96 25.18
C ASP A 203 5.94 16.05 24.09
N LYS A 204 6.29 16.30 22.82
CA LYS A 204 5.75 15.56 21.68
C LYS A 204 6.04 14.05 21.73
N LYS A 205 7.10 13.65 22.44
CA LYS A 205 7.47 12.23 22.67
C LYS A 205 7.11 11.76 24.08
N ALA A 206 6.22 12.48 24.75
CA ALA A 206 5.79 12.23 26.11
C ALA A 206 6.92 12.22 27.17
N TYR A 207 8.04 12.91 26.91
CA TYR A 207 9.04 13.16 27.95
C TYR A 207 8.47 14.18 28.94
N THR A 208 8.66 13.91 30.22
CA THR A 208 8.33 14.82 31.32
C THR A 208 9.56 15.62 31.76
N PRO A 209 9.42 16.70 32.54
CA PRO A 209 10.55 17.41 33.14
C PRO A 209 11.46 16.48 33.97
N LEU A 210 10.90 15.44 34.60
CA LEU A 210 11.66 14.43 35.32
C LEU A 210 12.53 13.59 34.37
N HIS A 211 12.02 13.19 33.20
CA HIS A 211 12.85 12.53 32.18
C HIS A 211 13.99 13.43 31.70
N ALA A 212 13.72 14.73 31.50
CA ALA A 212 14.73 15.69 31.07
C ALA A 212 15.84 15.86 32.11
N ALA A 213 15.50 16.01 33.39
CA ALA A 213 16.47 16.07 34.49
C ALA A 213 17.24 14.76 34.68
N ALA A 214 16.56 13.62 34.51
CA ALA A 214 17.19 12.30 34.60
C ALA A 214 18.17 12.03 33.45
N SER A 215 17.85 12.53 32.26
CA SER A 215 18.70 12.45 31.07
C SER A 215 20.05 13.14 31.27
N SER A 216 20.05 14.33 31.88
CA SER A 216 21.25 15.16 32.05
C SER A 216 21.95 14.97 33.40
N GLY A 217 21.42 14.14 34.30
CA GLY A 217 22.04 13.85 35.59
C GLY A 217 21.78 14.89 36.68
N MET A 218 20.73 15.71 36.54
CA MET A 218 20.48 16.84 37.43
C MET A 218 19.78 16.42 38.72
N ILE A 219 20.55 15.82 39.63
CA ILE A 219 20.05 15.19 40.87
C ILE A 219 19.19 16.12 41.73
N SER A 220 19.60 17.38 41.91
CA SER A 220 18.84 18.33 42.72
C SER A 220 17.43 18.52 42.18
N VAL A 221 17.30 18.66 40.85
CA VAL A 221 16.00 18.83 40.18
C VAL A 221 15.17 17.55 40.26
N VAL A 222 15.80 16.38 40.09
CA VAL A 222 15.13 15.09 40.28
C VAL A 222 14.50 15.00 41.67
N LYS A 223 15.27 15.26 42.75
CA LYS A 223 14.77 15.24 44.13
C LYS A 223 13.58 16.18 44.32
N TYR A 224 13.72 17.42 43.88
CA TYR A 224 12.66 18.41 44.01
C TYR A 224 11.39 18.02 43.24
N LEU A 225 11.50 17.46 42.04
CA LEU A 225 10.33 16.99 41.27
C LEU A 225 9.66 15.77 41.92
N LEU A 226 10.44 14.86 42.51
CA LEU A 226 9.91 13.72 43.26
C LEU A 226 9.22 14.17 44.56
N ASP A 227 9.78 15.15 45.27
CA ASP A 227 9.18 15.75 46.47
C ASP A 227 7.82 16.42 46.18
N LEU A 228 7.59 16.88 44.95
CA LEU A 228 6.30 17.42 44.48
C LEU A 228 5.26 16.33 44.16
N GLY A 229 5.60 15.05 44.33
CA GLY A 229 4.70 13.93 44.06
C GLY A 229 4.56 13.59 42.57
N VAL A 230 5.53 13.95 41.73
CA VAL A 230 5.57 13.52 40.33
C VAL A 230 5.79 12.00 40.29
N ASP A 231 4.97 11.28 39.52
CA ASP A 231 5.16 9.84 39.35
C ASP A 231 6.49 9.55 38.64
N MET A 232 7.33 8.80 39.35
CA MET A 232 8.67 8.39 38.94
C MET A 232 8.67 7.30 37.86
N ASN A 233 7.54 6.63 37.62
CA ASN A 233 7.41 5.53 36.66
C ASN A 233 6.62 5.90 35.40
N GLU A 234 6.29 7.19 35.22
CA GLU A 234 5.59 7.66 34.02
C GLU A 234 6.35 7.26 32.75
N PRO A 235 5.73 6.52 31.82
CA PRO A 235 6.37 6.14 30.57
C PRO A 235 6.24 7.24 29.51
N ASN A 236 7.30 7.40 28.70
CA ASN A 236 7.25 8.17 27.47
C ASN A 236 6.62 7.36 26.30
N THR A 237 6.62 7.90 25.06
CA THR A 237 6.01 7.21 23.90
C THR A 237 6.63 5.86 23.57
N TYR A 238 7.83 5.57 24.06
CA TYR A 238 8.52 4.29 23.87
C TYR A 238 8.33 3.32 25.05
N GLY A 239 7.56 3.71 26.06
CA GLY A 239 7.45 2.98 27.33
C GLY A 239 8.66 3.15 28.25
N ASN A 240 9.58 4.06 27.95
CA ASN A 240 10.76 4.28 28.79
C ASN A 240 10.38 5.16 29.97
N THR A 241 10.76 4.74 31.17
CA THR A 241 10.67 5.53 32.41
C THR A 241 11.91 6.43 32.57
N PRO A 242 11.91 7.41 33.48
CA PRO A 242 13.10 8.21 33.81
C PRO A 242 14.34 7.37 34.15
N LEU A 243 14.15 6.21 34.81
CA LEU A 243 15.23 5.27 35.12
C LEU A 243 15.89 4.71 33.83
N HIS A 244 15.10 4.34 32.82
CA HIS A 244 15.64 3.87 31.54
C HIS A 244 16.54 4.93 30.87
N VAL A 245 16.09 6.20 30.89
CA VAL A 245 16.82 7.31 30.26
C VAL A 245 18.11 7.62 31.03
N ALA A 246 18.07 7.64 32.36
CA ALA A 246 19.25 7.82 33.20
C ALA A 246 20.29 6.69 32.98
N CYS A 247 19.82 5.44 32.89
CA CYS A 247 20.65 4.27 32.62
C CYS A 247 21.35 4.32 31.26
N TYR A 248 20.65 4.80 30.22
CA TYR A 248 21.22 4.93 28.88
C TYR A 248 22.32 5.98 28.82
N ASN A 249 22.11 7.13 29.46
CA ASN A 249 23.10 8.23 29.50
C ASN A 249 24.21 7.99 30.53
N GLY A 250 24.08 6.99 31.39
CA GLY A 250 25.09 6.62 32.37
C GLY A 250 25.11 7.53 33.60
N GLN A 251 23.95 8.02 34.03
CA GLN A 251 23.80 8.94 35.17
C GLN A 251 23.63 8.15 36.48
N ASP A 252 24.72 7.62 37.02
CA ASP A 252 24.74 6.71 38.19
C ASP A 252 24.13 7.32 39.46
N VAL A 253 24.41 8.59 39.75
CA VAL A 253 23.85 9.29 40.93
C VAL A 253 22.32 9.40 40.86
N VAL A 254 21.78 9.69 39.68
CA VAL A 254 20.32 9.75 39.46
C VAL A 254 19.71 8.34 39.49
N VAL A 255 20.38 7.35 38.91
CA VAL A 255 19.94 5.95 38.97
C VAL A 255 19.84 5.49 40.43
N ASN A 256 20.85 5.77 41.26
CA ASN A 256 20.83 5.39 42.68
C ASN A 256 19.64 6.04 43.40
N GLU A 257 19.43 7.35 43.22
CA GLU A 257 18.30 8.05 43.85
C GLU A 257 16.94 7.50 43.40
N LEU A 258 16.76 7.25 42.10
CA LEU A 258 15.50 6.68 41.59
C LEU A 258 15.26 5.29 42.19
N ILE A 259 16.28 4.46 42.36
CA ILE A 259 16.17 3.14 43.00
C ILE A 259 15.82 3.30 44.49
N GLU A 260 16.47 4.21 45.21
CA GLU A 260 16.19 4.50 46.63
C GLU A 260 14.75 5.00 46.84
N CYS A 261 14.21 5.77 45.91
CA CYS A 261 12.82 6.20 45.90
C CYS A 261 11.82 5.10 45.50
N GLY A 262 12.29 3.88 45.18
CA GLY A 262 11.44 2.73 44.86
C GLY A 262 11.16 2.49 43.37
N ALA A 263 12.00 3.00 42.46
CA ALA A 263 11.88 2.68 41.04
C ALA A 263 12.05 1.17 40.79
N ASN A 264 11.19 0.60 39.96
CA ASN A 264 11.30 -0.81 39.59
C ASN A 264 12.47 -1.03 38.62
N VAL A 265 13.55 -1.64 39.11
CA VAL A 265 14.78 -1.95 38.34
C VAL A 265 14.56 -2.90 37.16
N ASN A 266 13.48 -3.69 37.19
CA ASN A 266 13.12 -4.67 36.16
C ASN A 266 11.92 -4.23 35.31
N GLN A 267 11.46 -2.98 35.44
CA GLN A 267 10.36 -2.46 34.61
C GLN A 267 10.77 -2.52 33.13
N VAL A 268 9.95 -3.13 32.29
CA VAL A 268 10.21 -3.19 30.85
C VAL A 268 9.45 -2.11 30.11
N ASN A 269 10.05 -1.61 29.03
CA ASN A 269 9.40 -0.68 28.08
C ASN A 269 8.49 -1.41 27.07
N GLU A 270 7.94 -0.67 26.10
CA GLU A 270 7.06 -1.24 25.06
C GLU A 270 7.73 -2.30 24.17
N LYS A 271 9.06 -2.31 24.08
CA LYS A 271 9.84 -3.32 23.34
C LYS A 271 10.36 -4.45 24.24
N GLY A 272 9.98 -4.46 25.52
CA GLY A 272 10.44 -5.44 26.51
C GLY A 272 11.85 -5.16 27.06
N PHE A 273 12.48 -4.03 26.74
CA PHE A 273 13.79 -3.69 27.29
C PHE A 273 13.64 -3.13 28.70
N ALA A 274 14.33 -3.75 29.66
CA ALA A 274 14.53 -3.25 31.02
C ALA A 274 15.69 -2.24 31.12
N PRO A 275 15.82 -1.45 32.21
CA PRO A 275 16.93 -0.51 32.41
C PRO A 275 18.31 -1.14 32.24
N LEU A 276 18.48 -2.41 32.65
CA LEU A 276 19.73 -3.14 32.51
C LEU A 276 20.16 -3.28 31.04
N HIS A 277 19.23 -3.44 30.09
CA HIS A 277 19.53 -3.45 28.66
C HIS A 277 20.10 -2.12 28.16
N PHE A 278 19.54 -1.01 28.64
CA PHE A 278 20.03 0.34 28.29
C PHE A 278 21.41 0.59 28.86
N THR A 279 21.66 0.17 30.10
CA THR A 279 23.02 0.24 30.66
C THR A 279 23.98 -0.61 29.82
N ALA A 280 23.63 -1.84 29.47
CA ALA A 280 24.46 -2.73 28.65
C ALA A 280 24.84 -2.13 27.28
N ALA A 281 23.96 -1.32 26.67
CA ALA A 281 24.23 -0.59 25.43
C ALA A 281 25.08 0.70 25.64
N SER A 282 24.86 1.38 26.77
CA SER A 282 25.45 2.68 27.10
C SER A 282 26.98 2.71 27.03
N ARG A 283 27.53 3.86 26.61
CA ARG A 283 28.97 4.13 26.62
C ARG A 283 29.55 4.32 28.03
N HIS A 284 28.83 5.00 28.91
CA HIS A 284 29.34 5.44 30.22
C HIS A 284 28.66 4.78 31.43
N GLY A 285 27.56 4.04 31.26
CA GLY A 285 26.79 3.56 32.40
C GLY A 285 27.38 2.40 33.22
N ALA A 286 28.69 2.12 33.21
CA ALA A 286 29.27 0.91 33.83
C ALA A 286 28.87 0.80 35.32
N LEU A 287 28.98 1.91 36.05
CA LEU A 287 28.50 2.04 37.43
C LEU A 287 26.99 1.82 37.56
N CYS A 288 26.17 2.35 36.62
CA CYS A 288 24.73 2.11 36.63
C CYS A 288 24.39 0.61 36.53
N LEU A 289 25.20 -0.19 35.82
CA LEU A 289 24.99 -1.64 35.75
C LEU A 289 25.30 -2.31 37.07
N GLU A 290 26.39 -1.94 37.73
CA GLU A 290 26.72 -2.45 39.07
C GLU A 290 25.63 -2.09 40.08
N LEU A 291 25.12 -0.84 40.04
CA LEU A 291 24.01 -0.39 40.89
C LEU A 291 22.72 -1.18 40.64
N LEU A 292 22.34 -1.39 39.38
CA LEU A 292 21.15 -2.16 39.04
C LEU A 292 21.26 -3.61 39.49
N VAL A 293 22.37 -4.28 39.18
CA VAL A 293 22.60 -5.68 39.55
C VAL A 293 22.66 -5.83 41.08
N GLY A 294 23.33 -4.91 41.77
CA GLY A 294 23.39 -4.88 43.24
C GLY A 294 22.03 -4.69 43.92
N ASN A 295 21.06 -4.07 43.22
CA ASN A 295 19.68 -3.88 43.68
C ASN A 295 18.69 -4.89 43.07
N GLY A 296 19.18 -6.05 42.61
CA GLY A 296 18.32 -7.17 42.20
C GLY A 296 17.78 -7.09 40.76
N ALA A 297 18.45 -6.38 39.86
CA ALA A 297 18.12 -6.45 38.43
C ALA A 297 18.40 -7.85 37.86
N ASP A 298 17.44 -8.39 37.10
CA ASP A 298 17.56 -9.69 36.46
C ASP A 298 18.51 -9.60 35.25
N VAL A 299 19.67 -10.26 35.35
CA VAL A 299 20.71 -10.29 34.32
C VAL A 299 20.31 -11.05 33.06
N ASN A 300 19.33 -11.95 33.15
CA ASN A 300 18.86 -12.81 32.06
C ASN A 300 17.51 -12.35 31.48
N ILE A 301 17.03 -11.17 31.87
CA ILE A 301 15.78 -10.61 31.37
C ILE A 301 15.79 -10.49 29.85
N LYS A 302 14.75 -10.99 29.20
CA LYS A 302 14.65 -11.01 27.73
C LYS A 302 13.71 -9.91 27.24
N SER A 303 14.13 -9.20 26.20
CA SER A 303 13.26 -8.28 25.47
C SER A 303 12.18 -9.01 24.68
N LYS A 304 11.25 -8.27 24.08
CA LYS A 304 10.27 -8.87 23.15
C LYS A 304 10.96 -9.56 21.97
N ASP A 305 12.20 -9.21 21.62
CA ASP A 305 12.98 -9.88 20.57
C ASP A 305 13.81 -11.07 21.08
N GLY A 306 13.64 -11.45 22.35
CA GLY A 306 14.44 -12.49 22.99
C GLY A 306 15.86 -12.06 23.37
N LYS A 307 16.24 -10.79 23.12
CA LYS A 307 17.57 -10.28 23.42
C LYS A 307 17.73 -10.08 24.92
N THR A 308 18.85 -10.54 25.48
CA THR A 308 19.28 -10.30 26.87
C THR A 308 20.21 -9.09 26.94
N PRO A 309 20.52 -8.55 28.14
CA PRO A 309 21.56 -7.54 28.31
C PRO A 309 22.91 -7.93 27.70
N LEU A 310 23.27 -9.21 27.74
CA LEU A 310 24.51 -9.73 27.11
C LEU A 310 24.47 -9.64 25.56
N HIS A 311 23.29 -9.75 24.95
CA HIS A 311 23.15 -9.46 23.51
C HIS A 311 23.38 -7.98 23.22
N MET A 312 22.91 -7.07 24.09
CA MET A 312 23.10 -5.62 23.90
C MET A 312 24.58 -5.23 24.03
N THR A 313 25.32 -5.82 24.97
CA THR A 313 26.77 -5.61 25.04
C THR A 313 27.48 -6.16 23.80
N ALA A 314 26.98 -7.26 23.22
CA ALA A 314 27.50 -7.82 21.97
C ALA A 314 27.21 -6.97 20.73
N ILE A 315 26.07 -6.27 20.67
CA ILE A 315 25.81 -5.31 19.59
C ILE A 315 26.81 -4.15 19.67
N HIS A 316 27.04 -3.61 20.87
CA HIS A 316 27.82 -2.38 21.06
C HIS A 316 29.29 -2.58 21.47
N GLY A 317 29.78 -3.82 21.51
CA GLY A 317 31.17 -4.16 21.83
C GLY A 317 31.60 -3.83 23.27
N ARG A 318 30.68 -3.89 24.24
CA ARG A 318 30.96 -3.50 25.63
C ARG A 318 31.59 -4.65 26.42
N PHE A 319 32.88 -4.91 26.21
CA PHE A 319 33.57 -6.06 26.82
C PHE A 319 33.54 -6.06 28.36
N SER A 320 33.89 -4.96 29.03
CA SER A 320 33.95 -4.92 30.51
C SER A 320 32.59 -5.16 31.14
N ARG A 321 31.53 -4.65 30.50
CA ARG A 321 30.15 -4.85 30.93
C ARG A 321 29.70 -6.28 30.71
N SER A 322 30.07 -6.87 29.58
CA SER A 322 29.80 -8.29 29.31
C SER A 322 30.42 -9.16 30.39
N GLN A 323 31.67 -8.89 30.77
CA GLN A 323 32.35 -9.59 31.85
C GLN A 323 31.62 -9.41 33.19
N ALA A 324 31.20 -8.19 33.53
CA ALA A 324 30.43 -7.94 34.74
C ALA A 324 29.09 -8.70 34.75
N ILE A 325 28.35 -8.72 33.65
CA ILE A 325 27.06 -9.44 33.56
C ILE A 325 27.29 -10.96 33.66
N ILE A 326 28.32 -11.50 32.98
CA ILE A 326 28.68 -12.94 33.05
C ILE A 326 29.06 -13.32 34.48
N GLN A 327 29.87 -12.51 35.17
CA GLN A 327 30.26 -12.74 36.57
C GLN A 327 29.07 -12.72 37.54
N ASN A 328 28.00 -12.01 37.19
CA ASN A 328 26.76 -11.96 37.97
C ASN A 328 25.71 -13.00 37.51
N GLY A 329 26.13 -14.04 36.79
CA GLY A 329 25.28 -15.20 36.47
C GLY A 329 24.49 -15.09 35.17
N ALA A 330 24.93 -14.27 34.21
CA ALA A 330 24.32 -14.31 32.88
C ALA A 330 24.59 -15.63 32.16
N GLU A 331 23.55 -16.16 31.55
CA GLU A 331 23.63 -17.26 30.60
C GLU A 331 24.38 -16.80 29.34
N ILE A 332 25.44 -17.50 28.97
CA ILE A 332 26.33 -17.08 27.88
C ILE A 332 25.73 -17.41 26.51
N ASP A 333 25.13 -18.59 26.38
CA ASP A 333 24.53 -19.11 25.14
C ASP A 333 23.02 -18.87 25.06
N CYS A 334 22.52 -17.75 25.62
CA CYS A 334 21.14 -17.36 25.41
C CYS A 334 20.84 -17.16 23.93
N GLU A 335 19.70 -17.63 23.46
CA GLU A 335 19.27 -17.38 22.09
C GLU A 335 18.26 -16.22 22.03
N ASP A 336 18.44 -15.32 21.05
CA ASP A 336 17.42 -14.37 20.63
C ASP A 336 16.30 -15.07 19.82
N LYS A 337 15.26 -14.34 19.40
CA LYS A 337 14.18 -14.91 18.58
C LYS A 337 14.63 -15.53 17.25
N ASN A 338 15.79 -15.13 16.74
CA ASN A 338 16.36 -15.64 15.50
C ASN A 338 17.32 -16.81 15.74
N GLY A 339 17.45 -17.28 16.98
CA GLY A 339 18.40 -18.33 17.38
C GLY A 339 19.83 -17.84 17.58
N ASN A 340 20.12 -16.54 17.43
CA ASN A 340 21.48 -16.04 17.58
C ASN A 340 21.86 -15.93 19.05
N THR A 341 23.06 -16.40 19.39
CA THR A 341 23.69 -16.17 20.69
C THR A 341 24.46 -14.84 20.72
N PRO A 342 24.86 -14.31 21.90
CA PRO A 342 25.74 -13.14 21.99
C PRO A 342 27.03 -13.29 21.17
N LEU A 343 27.55 -14.52 21.04
CA LEU A 343 28.73 -14.81 20.22
C LEU A 343 28.47 -14.59 18.72
N HIS A 344 27.29 -14.97 18.21
CA HIS A 344 26.89 -14.70 16.83
C HIS A 344 26.82 -13.20 16.54
N ILE A 345 26.25 -12.43 17.48
CA ILE A 345 26.17 -10.98 17.36
C ILE A 345 27.57 -10.35 17.42
N ALA A 346 28.41 -10.76 18.36
CA ALA A 346 29.78 -10.25 18.48
C ALA A 346 30.60 -10.52 17.20
N ALA A 347 30.42 -11.71 16.59
CA ALA A 347 31.04 -12.08 15.33
C ALA A 347 30.54 -11.24 14.15
N ARG A 348 29.22 -10.97 14.09
CA ARG A 348 28.61 -10.11 13.06
C ARG A 348 29.07 -8.66 13.13
N TYR A 349 29.31 -8.11 14.32
CA TYR A 349 29.73 -6.72 14.50
C TYR A 349 31.25 -6.54 14.69
N GLY A 350 32.03 -7.62 14.67
CA GLY A 350 33.49 -7.56 14.67
C GLY A 350 34.15 -7.30 16.01
N HIS A 351 33.50 -7.67 17.13
CA HIS A 351 34.02 -7.37 18.47
C HIS A 351 34.98 -8.46 18.97
N GLU A 352 36.22 -8.47 18.47
CA GLU A 352 37.23 -9.49 18.78
C GLU A 352 37.46 -9.72 20.29
N LEU A 353 37.65 -8.64 21.06
CA LEU A 353 37.89 -8.73 22.51
C LEU A 353 36.71 -9.39 23.24
N LEU A 354 35.49 -9.10 22.78
CA LEU A 354 34.29 -9.69 23.35
C LEU A 354 34.15 -11.16 22.97
N ILE A 355 34.44 -11.52 21.71
CA ILE A 355 34.50 -12.92 21.27
C ILE A 355 35.48 -13.71 22.16
N ASN A 356 36.68 -13.17 22.39
CA ASN A 356 37.66 -13.81 23.27
C ASN A 356 37.13 -13.96 24.71
N THR A 357 36.46 -12.94 25.23
CA THR A 357 35.82 -13.00 26.55
C THR A 357 34.73 -14.08 26.60
N LEU A 358 33.86 -14.15 25.60
CA LEU A 358 32.78 -15.13 25.55
C LEU A 358 33.33 -16.56 25.45
N ILE A 359 34.30 -16.80 24.56
CA ILE A 359 34.94 -18.13 24.40
C ILE A 359 35.66 -18.55 25.69
N THR A 360 36.43 -17.64 26.32
CA THR A 360 37.15 -17.96 27.57
C THR A 360 36.22 -18.24 28.76
N ASN A 361 34.99 -17.71 28.74
CA ASN A 361 33.96 -18.00 29.73
C ASN A 361 33.07 -19.20 29.35
N GLY A 362 33.38 -19.92 28.26
CA GLY A 362 32.73 -21.17 27.89
C GLY A 362 31.60 -21.06 26.86
N ALA A 363 31.55 -20.00 26.05
CA ALA A 363 30.58 -19.89 24.94
C ALA A 363 30.77 -21.00 23.91
N ASP A 364 29.67 -21.61 23.47
CA ASP A 364 29.69 -22.67 22.47
C ASP A 364 29.83 -22.09 21.05
N THR A 365 31.00 -22.32 20.42
CA THR A 365 31.32 -21.86 19.07
C THR A 365 30.61 -22.66 17.97
N ALA A 366 30.05 -23.83 18.31
CA ALA A 366 29.33 -24.72 17.40
C ALA A 366 27.80 -24.55 17.48
N LYS A 367 27.30 -23.56 18.23
CA LYS A 367 25.87 -23.23 18.21
C LYS A 367 25.46 -22.70 16.85
N ARG A 368 24.27 -23.14 16.43
CA ARG A 368 23.63 -22.72 15.19
C ARG A 368 22.71 -21.53 15.47
N GLY A 369 22.96 -20.42 14.79
CA GLY A 369 22.12 -19.23 14.84
C GLY A 369 21.10 -19.19 13.72
N VAL A 370 20.85 -17.98 13.22
CA VAL A 370 19.93 -17.76 12.10
C VAL A 370 20.33 -18.59 10.87
N HIS A 371 19.38 -19.33 10.28
CA HIS A 371 19.60 -20.22 9.13
C HIS A 371 20.69 -21.29 9.34
N GLY A 372 20.94 -21.69 10.59
CA GLY A 372 22.00 -22.65 10.89
C GLY A 372 23.40 -22.07 10.76
N MET A 373 23.53 -20.75 10.60
CA MET A 373 24.83 -20.09 10.48
C MET A 373 25.53 -20.10 11.83
N PHE A 374 26.81 -20.47 11.81
CA PHE A 374 27.69 -20.39 12.97
C PHE A 374 28.27 -18.97 13.11
N PRO A 375 28.82 -18.60 14.28
CA PRO A 375 29.46 -17.29 14.46
C PRO A 375 30.55 -17.01 13.41
N LEU A 376 31.31 -18.04 13.01
CA LEU A 376 32.34 -17.92 11.97
C LEU A 376 31.76 -17.53 10.60
N HIS A 377 30.59 -18.05 10.23
CA HIS A 377 29.92 -17.67 8.97
C HIS A 377 29.53 -16.19 8.97
N LEU A 378 29.07 -15.68 10.11
CA LEU A 378 28.71 -14.26 10.26
C LEU A 378 29.94 -13.36 10.24
N ALA A 379 31.04 -13.74 10.92
CA ALA A 379 32.29 -12.98 10.87
C ALA A 379 32.87 -12.93 9.44
N ALA A 380 32.83 -14.05 8.72
CA ALA A 380 33.30 -14.15 7.33
C ALA A 380 32.42 -13.34 6.36
N LEU A 381 31.10 -13.36 6.56
CA LEU A 381 30.15 -12.55 5.79
C LEU A 381 30.34 -11.05 6.02
N SER A 382 30.60 -10.64 7.26
CA SER A 382 30.74 -9.23 7.64
C SER A 382 32.16 -8.68 7.50
N GLY A 383 33.15 -9.53 7.21
CA GLY A 383 34.51 -9.11 6.83
C GLY A 383 35.50 -8.97 7.98
N PHE A 384 35.21 -9.53 9.14
CA PHE A 384 36.07 -9.42 10.33
C PHE A 384 37.08 -10.57 10.40
N SER A 385 38.20 -10.43 9.69
CA SER A 385 39.23 -11.48 9.60
C SER A 385 39.87 -11.84 10.93
N ASP A 386 40.06 -10.89 11.84
CA ASP A 386 40.59 -11.15 13.19
C ASP A 386 39.60 -11.98 14.03
N CYS A 387 38.30 -11.69 13.91
CA CYS A 387 37.25 -12.50 14.54
C CYS A 387 37.22 -13.91 13.96
N CYS A 388 37.34 -14.06 12.63
CA CYS A 388 37.47 -15.36 11.98
C CYS A 388 38.68 -16.14 12.53
N ARG A 389 39.85 -15.49 12.67
CA ARG A 389 41.06 -16.12 13.21
C ARG A 389 40.85 -16.64 14.64
N LYS A 390 40.21 -15.86 15.51
CA LYS A 390 39.91 -16.29 16.88
C LYS A 390 38.93 -17.45 16.91
N LEU A 391 37.86 -17.39 16.12
CA LEU A 391 36.88 -18.47 16.04
C LEU A 391 37.49 -19.76 15.47
N LEU A 392 38.36 -19.69 14.46
CA LEU A 392 39.09 -20.85 13.93
C LEU A 392 40.03 -21.48 14.96
N SER A 393 40.68 -20.66 15.80
CA SER A 393 41.57 -21.17 16.85
C SER A 393 40.85 -21.99 17.94
N SER A 394 39.51 -21.93 17.99
CA SER A 394 38.69 -22.71 18.93
C SER A 394 38.46 -24.17 18.50
N GLY A 395 39.00 -24.60 17.35
CA GLY A 395 38.88 -25.99 16.85
C GLY A 395 37.64 -26.24 15.98
N PHE A 396 37.04 -25.18 15.42
CA PHE A 396 35.90 -25.29 14.51
C PHE A 396 36.30 -25.92 13.17
N ASP A 397 35.54 -26.90 12.68
CA ASP A 397 35.75 -27.49 11.35
C ASP A 397 35.29 -26.51 10.26
N ILE A 398 36.24 -26.03 9.47
CA ILE A 398 36.08 -24.92 8.51
C ILE A 398 35.04 -25.20 7.41
N ASP A 399 34.87 -26.46 7.04
CA ASP A 399 33.95 -26.88 5.96
C ASP A 399 32.55 -27.21 6.48
N THR A 400 32.27 -26.99 7.77
CA THR A 400 30.95 -27.27 8.35
C THR A 400 29.89 -26.40 7.65
N PRO A 401 28.87 -26.99 7.01
CA PRO A 401 27.86 -26.24 6.30
C PRO A 401 26.75 -25.73 7.23
N ASP A 402 26.14 -24.61 6.85
CA ASP A 402 24.86 -24.12 7.40
C ASP A 402 23.65 -24.95 6.90
N ASP A 403 22.43 -24.54 7.23
CA ASP A 403 21.21 -25.28 6.86
C ASP A 403 20.97 -25.33 5.35
N PHE A 404 21.62 -24.46 4.56
CA PHE A 404 21.57 -24.47 3.11
C PHE A 404 22.77 -25.18 2.47
N GLY A 405 23.64 -25.83 3.24
CA GLY A 405 24.83 -26.49 2.70
C GLY A 405 26.01 -25.54 2.45
N ARG A 406 25.94 -24.28 2.90
CA ARG A 406 26.93 -23.25 2.59
C ARG A 406 28.01 -23.24 3.66
N THR A 407 29.27 -23.19 3.24
CA THR A 407 30.44 -23.08 4.13
C THR A 407 30.79 -21.62 4.43
N CYS A 408 31.70 -21.37 5.37
CA CYS A 408 32.17 -20.01 5.66
C CYS A 408 32.88 -19.36 4.47
N LEU A 409 33.43 -20.16 3.55
CA LEU A 409 34.00 -19.67 2.30
C LEU A 409 32.93 -19.11 1.35
N HIS A 410 31.74 -19.74 1.30
CA HIS A 410 30.59 -19.16 0.59
C HIS A 410 30.19 -17.81 1.19
N ALA A 411 30.18 -17.72 2.53
CA ALA A 411 29.87 -16.48 3.25
C ALA A 411 30.87 -15.36 2.93
N ALA A 412 32.17 -15.65 2.93
CA ALA A 412 33.22 -14.70 2.58
C ALA A 412 33.13 -14.25 1.11
N ALA A 413 32.90 -15.19 0.18
CA ALA A 413 32.74 -14.91 -1.23
C ALA A 413 31.50 -14.04 -1.51
N ALA A 414 30.40 -14.31 -0.81
CA ALA A 414 29.18 -13.52 -0.90
C ALA A 414 29.36 -12.11 -0.31
N GLY A 415 30.04 -11.98 0.85
CA GLY A 415 30.31 -10.69 1.49
C GLY A 415 31.34 -9.82 0.75
N GLY A 416 32.15 -10.42 -0.12
CA GLY A 416 33.21 -9.71 -0.86
C GLY A 416 34.47 -9.48 -0.04
N ASN A 417 34.65 -10.23 1.06
CA ASN A 417 35.69 -9.99 2.04
C ASN A 417 36.96 -10.78 1.71
N LEU A 418 37.84 -10.20 0.89
CA LEU A 418 39.08 -10.84 0.43
C LEU A 418 39.97 -11.34 1.57
N GLU A 419 40.16 -10.55 2.63
CA GLU A 419 41.01 -10.94 3.77
C GLU A 419 40.47 -12.16 4.50
N CYS A 420 39.15 -12.24 4.69
CA CYS A 420 38.51 -13.43 5.26
C CYS A 420 38.63 -14.62 4.32
N LEU A 421 38.39 -14.42 3.03
CA LEU A 421 38.49 -15.47 2.02
C LEU A 421 39.91 -16.05 1.94
N ASN A 422 40.94 -15.19 1.90
CA ASN A 422 42.34 -15.59 1.91
C ASN A 422 42.71 -16.32 3.20
N LEU A 423 42.24 -15.86 4.36
CA LEU A 423 42.44 -16.56 5.63
C LEU A 423 41.86 -17.97 5.60
N LEU A 424 40.64 -18.12 5.08
CA LEU A 424 39.94 -19.40 4.98
C LEU A 424 40.63 -20.35 3.99
N LEU A 425 41.05 -19.86 2.82
CA LEU A 425 41.80 -20.65 1.84
C LEU A 425 43.16 -21.10 2.39
N ASN A 426 43.89 -20.20 3.06
CA ASN A 426 45.19 -20.52 3.66
C ASN A 426 45.09 -21.50 4.83
N THR A 427 43.92 -21.60 5.47
CA THR A 427 43.65 -22.57 6.54
C THR A 427 43.12 -23.92 6.01
N GLY A 428 42.94 -24.04 4.69
CA GLY A 428 42.58 -25.30 4.02
C GLY A 428 41.10 -25.46 3.71
N ALA A 429 40.30 -24.39 3.65
CA ALA A 429 38.89 -24.47 3.24
C ALA A 429 38.75 -24.98 1.80
N ASP A 430 37.81 -25.90 1.57
CA ASP A 430 37.58 -26.47 0.24
C ASP A 430 36.68 -25.55 -0.60
N PHE A 431 37.24 -24.98 -1.67
CA PHE A 431 36.55 -24.11 -2.61
C PHE A 431 35.66 -24.85 -3.62
N ASN A 432 35.71 -26.19 -3.67
CA ASN A 432 34.84 -27.01 -4.53
C ASN A 432 33.55 -27.47 -3.84
N ARG A 433 33.37 -27.16 -2.55
CA ARG A 433 32.14 -27.48 -1.82
C ARG A 433 30.95 -26.81 -2.50
N LYS A 434 29.89 -27.59 -2.68
CA LYS A 434 28.63 -27.14 -3.26
C LYS A 434 27.57 -27.02 -2.18
N ASP A 435 26.81 -25.94 -2.25
CA ASP A 435 25.63 -25.76 -1.40
C ASP A 435 24.47 -26.70 -1.82
N SER A 436 23.33 -26.60 -1.12
CA SER A 436 22.13 -27.39 -1.43
C SER A 436 21.56 -27.11 -2.82
N PHE A 437 21.98 -26.05 -3.49
CA PHE A 437 21.59 -25.69 -4.85
C PHE A 437 22.66 -26.07 -5.89
N GLY A 438 23.76 -26.70 -5.49
CA GLY A 438 24.87 -27.07 -6.37
C GLY A 438 25.85 -25.93 -6.64
N ARG A 439 25.71 -24.78 -5.98
CA ARG A 439 26.54 -23.59 -6.20
C ARG A 439 27.82 -23.67 -5.39
N THR A 440 28.93 -23.28 -6.00
CA THR A 440 30.24 -23.11 -5.36
C THR A 440 30.42 -21.68 -4.84
N PRO A 441 31.44 -21.38 -4.00
CA PRO A 441 31.76 -20.01 -3.60
C PRO A 441 31.99 -19.06 -4.78
N LEU A 442 32.48 -19.58 -5.92
CA LEU A 442 32.68 -18.79 -7.15
C LEU A 442 31.36 -18.26 -7.72
N HIS A 443 30.28 -19.03 -7.65
CA HIS A 443 28.95 -18.56 -8.06
C HIS A 443 28.47 -17.37 -7.23
N TYR A 444 28.73 -17.40 -5.91
CA TYR A 444 28.38 -16.30 -5.01
C TYR A 444 29.23 -15.05 -5.26
N ALA A 445 30.53 -15.22 -5.50
CA ALA A 445 31.41 -14.09 -5.85
C ALA A 445 30.98 -13.44 -7.17
N ALA A 446 30.60 -14.25 -8.18
CA ALA A 446 30.09 -13.77 -9.46
C ALA A 446 28.73 -13.06 -9.34
N ALA A 447 27.78 -13.64 -8.59
CA ALA A 447 26.44 -13.09 -8.42
C ALA A 447 26.42 -11.72 -7.69
N ASN A 448 27.37 -11.50 -6.77
CA ASN A 448 27.50 -10.26 -6.01
C ASN A 448 28.57 -9.30 -6.58
N CYS A 449 29.14 -9.60 -7.75
CA CYS A 449 30.14 -8.77 -8.44
C CYS A 449 31.42 -8.50 -7.62
N ASN A 450 31.82 -9.46 -6.78
CA ASN A 450 32.98 -9.35 -5.91
C ASN A 450 34.27 -9.76 -6.64
N TYR A 451 34.76 -8.89 -7.54
CA TYR A 451 35.92 -9.14 -8.40
C TYR A 451 37.14 -9.70 -7.65
N GLN A 452 37.49 -9.13 -6.49
CA GLN A 452 38.67 -9.55 -5.73
C GLN A 452 38.55 -10.99 -5.20
N CYS A 453 37.37 -11.35 -4.68
CA CYS A 453 37.10 -12.72 -4.21
C CYS A 453 37.06 -13.70 -5.39
N LEU A 454 36.46 -13.29 -6.50
CA LEU A 454 36.42 -14.07 -7.73
C LEU A 454 37.83 -14.33 -8.25
N PHE A 455 38.68 -13.31 -8.33
CA PHE A 455 40.09 -13.40 -8.72
C PHE A 455 40.85 -14.40 -7.84
N ALA A 456 40.69 -14.32 -6.52
CA ALA A 456 41.35 -15.22 -5.58
C ALA A 456 40.87 -16.68 -5.72
N LEU A 457 39.57 -16.90 -5.93
CA LEU A 457 38.99 -18.25 -6.11
C LEU A 457 39.45 -18.90 -7.42
N VAL A 458 39.41 -18.16 -8.54
CA VAL A 458 39.89 -18.65 -9.84
C VAL A 458 41.40 -18.89 -9.78
N GLY A 459 42.17 -17.97 -9.18
CA GLY A 459 43.61 -18.13 -8.97
C GLY A 459 43.97 -19.33 -8.07
N SER A 460 43.04 -19.78 -7.21
CA SER A 460 43.19 -20.98 -6.38
C SER A 460 42.82 -22.27 -7.12
N GLY A 461 42.33 -22.18 -8.37
CA GLY A 461 41.96 -23.32 -9.21
C GLY A 461 40.47 -23.68 -9.20
N ALA A 462 39.58 -22.78 -8.79
CA ALA A 462 38.14 -23.01 -8.90
C ALA A 462 37.70 -23.08 -10.38
N ASN A 463 36.94 -24.12 -10.74
CA ASN A 463 36.47 -24.30 -12.11
C ASN A 463 35.38 -23.27 -12.48
N VAL A 464 35.68 -22.44 -13.49
CA VAL A 464 34.82 -21.34 -13.98
C VAL A 464 33.57 -21.81 -14.72
N ASN A 465 33.53 -23.07 -15.14
CA ASN A 465 32.42 -23.69 -15.88
C ASN A 465 31.63 -24.69 -15.03
N GLU A 466 31.81 -24.69 -13.70
CA GLU A 466 31.01 -25.53 -12.81
C GLU A 466 29.52 -25.20 -12.92
N LEU A 467 28.69 -26.23 -12.95
CA LEU A 467 27.24 -26.11 -13.04
C LEU A 467 26.59 -26.27 -11.66
N ASP A 468 25.62 -25.40 -11.39
CA ASP A 468 24.66 -25.58 -10.30
C ASP A 468 23.52 -26.56 -10.68
N LYS A 469 22.53 -26.75 -9.80
CA LYS A 469 21.38 -27.63 -10.08
C LYS A 469 20.46 -27.11 -11.20
N ARG A 470 20.52 -25.82 -11.53
CA ARG A 470 19.77 -25.21 -12.65
C ARG A 470 20.53 -25.31 -13.98
N GLY A 471 21.78 -25.77 -13.97
CA GLY A 471 22.66 -25.75 -15.13
C GLY A 471 23.31 -24.39 -15.38
N CYS A 472 23.27 -23.47 -14.40
CA CYS A 472 23.90 -22.17 -14.49
C CYS A 472 25.38 -22.25 -14.07
N THR A 473 26.23 -21.57 -14.83
CA THR A 473 27.66 -21.34 -14.50
C THR A 473 27.84 -20.01 -13.75
N PRO A 474 29.00 -19.77 -13.10
CA PRO A 474 29.35 -18.45 -12.57
C PRO A 474 29.22 -17.32 -13.60
N LEU A 475 29.49 -17.61 -14.88
CA LEU A 475 29.33 -16.64 -15.98
C LEU A 475 27.88 -16.20 -16.18
N HIS A 476 26.87 -17.08 -15.97
CA HIS A 476 25.46 -16.71 -16.03
C HIS A 476 25.10 -15.70 -14.94
N TYR A 477 25.62 -15.90 -13.73
CA TYR A 477 25.42 -15.00 -12.61
C TYR A 477 26.12 -13.66 -12.81
N ALA A 478 27.37 -13.67 -13.31
CA ALA A 478 28.09 -12.45 -13.67
C ALA A 478 27.34 -11.69 -14.78
N ALA A 479 26.86 -12.38 -15.82
CA ALA A 479 26.09 -11.78 -16.90
C ALA A 479 24.76 -11.15 -16.43
N ALA A 480 24.20 -11.60 -15.32
CA ALA A 480 22.99 -11.04 -14.73
C ALA A 480 23.23 -9.81 -13.83
N SER A 481 24.39 -9.76 -13.15
CA SER A 481 24.65 -8.81 -12.07
C SER A 481 25.75 -7.78 -12.37
N ASP A 482 26.69 -8.07 -13.25
CA ASP A 482 27.93 -7.29 -13.45
C ASP A 482 27.76 -6.18 -14.51
N ALA A 483 27.18 -5.05 -14.10
CA ALA A 483 27.01 -3.91 -15.00
C ALA A 483 28.35 -3.35 -15.55
N ASP A 484 29.44 -3.46 -14.77
CA ASP A 484 30.78 -2.99 -15.14
C ASP A 484 31.53 -3.97 -16.05
N GLY A 485 31.07 -5.22 -16.13
CA GLY A 485 31.67 -6.29 -16.93
C GLY A 485 33.03 -6.81 -16.41
N LYS A 486 33.54 -6.37 -15.25
CA LYS A 486 34.88 -6.74 -14.75
C LYS A 486 34.98 -8.21 -14.33
N CYS A 487 33.99 -8.70 -13.61
CA CYS A 487 33.91 -10.11 -13.19
C CYS A 487 33.68 -10.99 -14.41
N LEU A 488 32.79 -10.57 -15.30
CA LEU A 488 32.50 -11.29 -16.54
C LEU A 488 33.71 -11.36 -17.47
N GLU A 489 34.39 -10.24 -17.72
CA GLU A 489 35.62 -10.18 -18.53
C GLU A 489 36.69 -11.11 -17.96
N TYR A 490 36.88 -11.09 -16.64
CA TYR A 490 37.88 -11.95 -16.01
C TYR A 490 37.53 -13.43 -16.12
N LEU A 491 36.25 -13.82 -15.99
CA LEU A 491 35.81 -15.18 -16.22
C LEU A 491 36.06 -15.61 -17.68
N LEU A 492 35.69 -14.78 -18.66
CA LEU A 492 35.92 -15.06 -20.08
C LEU A 492 37.40 -15.25 -20.41
N ARG A 493 38.28 -14.39 -19.88
CA ARG A 493 39.74 -14.51 -20.03
C ARG A 493 40.34 -15.78 -19.42
N ASN A 494 39.60 -16.49 -18.56
CA ASN A 494 40.00 -17.75 -17.93
C ASN A 494 39.16 -18.93 -18.46
N ASP A 495 38.83 -18.93 -19.75
CA ASP A 495 38.15 -20.02 -20.46
C ASP A 495 36.69 -20.31 -20.00
N ALA A 496 35.98 -19.30 -19.49
CA ALA A 496 34.54 -19.46 -19.23
C ALA A 496 33.76 -19.52 -20.55
N ASN A 497 32.90 -20.53 -20.71
CA ASN A 497 32.17 -20.77 -21.96
C ASN A 497 30.79 -20.08 -21.94
N PRO A 498 30.56 -19.04 -22.78
CA PRO A 498 29.28 -18.34 -22.86
C PRO A 498 28.18 -19.15 -23.56
N GLY A 499 28.52 -20.24 -24.25
CA GLY A 499 27.58 -21.12 -24.96
C GLY A 499 26.89 -22.17 -24.10
N ILE A 500 27.31 -22.36 -22.84
CA ILE A 500 26.64 -23.26 -21.90
C ILE A 500 25.21 -22.76 -21.66
N ARG A 501 24.26 -23.70 -21.67
CA ARG A 501 22.83 -23.42 -21.45
C ARG A 501 22.37 -24.01 -20.13
N ASP A 502 21.52 -23.27 -19.43
CA ASP A 502 20.81 -23.76 -18.26
C ASP A 502 19.69 -24.77 -18.63
N ASN A 503 19.01 -25.32 -17.64
CA ASN A 503 17.94 -26.30 -17.84
C ASN A 503 16.73 -25.74 -18.63
N GLN A 504 16.62 -24.43 -18.82
CA GLN A 504 15.59 -23.76 -19.62
C GLN A 504 16.10 -23.41 -21.04
N GLY A 505 17.35 -23.75 -21.35
CA GLY A 505 18.01 -23.46 -22.62
C GLY A 505 18.66 -22.07 -22.70
N TYR A 506 18.66 -21.28 -21.62
CA TYR A 506 19.21 -19.93 -21.59
C TYR A 506 20.71 -19.95 -21.35
N ASN A 507 21.45 -19.17 -22.13
CA ASN A 507 22.90 -18.95 -21.98
C ASN A 507 23.21 -17.57 -21.41
N ALA A 508 24.49 -17.22 -21.24
CA ALA A 508 24.93 -15.95 -20.67
C ALA A 508 24.37 -14.71 -21.40
N VAL A 509 24.17 -14.77 -22.73
CA VAL A 509 23.59 -13.68 -23.54
C VAL A 509 22.14 -13.41 -23.14
N HIS A 510 21.36 -14.45 -22.84
CA HIS A 510 19.97 -14.29 -22.40
C HIS A 510 19.90 -13.58 -21.04
N TYR A 511 20.79 -13.93 -20.11
CA TYR A 511 20.87 -13.28 -18.80
C TYR A 511 21.31 -11.82 -18.96
N ALA A 512 22.38 -11.52 -19.69
CA ALA A 512 22.81 -10.14 -19.94
C ALA A 512 21.73 -9.30 -20.63
N SER A 513 20.96 -9.89 -21.54
CA SER A 513 19.86 -9.23 -22.24
C SER A 513 18.65 -8.98 -21.35
N ALA A 514 18.32 -9.90 -20.45
CA ALA A 514 17.22 -9.76 -19.50
C ALA A 514 17.45 -8.66 -18.45
N TYR A 515 18.72 -8.40 -18.09
CA TYR A 515 19.11 -7.36 -17.13
C TYR A 515 19.66 -6.08 -17.79
N GLY A 516 19.86 -6.07 -19.11
CA GLY A 516 20.22 -4.88 -19.87
C GLY A 516 21.70 -4.49 -19.81
N HIS A 517 22.60 -5.42 -19.51
CA HIS A 517 24.03 -5.15 -19.36
C HIS A 517 24.73 -5.07 -20.72
N ARG A 518 24.71 -3.89 -21.34
CA ARG A 518 25.33 -3.62 -22.67
C ARG A 518 26.79 -4.06 -22.74
N LEU A 519 27.61 -3.67 -21.76
CA LEU A 519 29.04 -3.99 -21.74
C LEU A 519 29.28 -5.51 -21.66
N CYS A 520 28.45 -6.23 -20.90
CA CYS A 520 28.53 -7.70 -20.84
C CYS A 520 28.28 -8.33 -22.21
N LEU A 521 27.29 -7.82 -22.96
CA LEU A 521 27.00 -8.31 -24.31
C LEU A 521 28.16 -8.03 -25.28
N GLU A 522 28.75 -6.83 -25.22
CA GLU A 522 29.93 -6.46 -26.03
C GLU A 522 31.14 -7.35 -25.71
N LEU A 523 31.38 -7.63 -24.43
CA LEU A 523 32.46 -8.51 -23.99
C LEU A 523 32.24 -9.95 -24.45
N ILE A 524 31.03 -10.49 -24.30
CA ILE A 524 30.69 -11.83 -24.80
C ILE A 524 30.85 -11.89 -26.33
N ALA A 525 30.40 -10.84 -27.04
CA ALA A 525 30.50 -10.74 -28.51
C ALA A 525 31.95 -10.70 -29.00
N SER A 526 32.88 -10.18 -28.18
CA SER A 526 34.29 -10.11 -28.54
C SER A 526 35.00 -11.47 -28.52
N GLU A 527 34.56 -12.39 -27.65
CA GLU A 527 35.12 -13.74 -27.54
C GLU A 527 34.44 -14.72 -28.51
N THR A 528 33.12 -14.64 -28.59
CA THR A 528 32.30 -15.55 -29.41
C THR A 528 31.23 -14.74 -30.15
N PRO A 529 31.15 -14.84 -31.49
CA PRO A 529 30.12 -14.17 -32.25
C PRO A 529 28.71 -14.46 -31.71
N LEU A 530 27.91 -13.39 -31.55
CA LEU A 530 26.58 -13.49 -30.94
C LEU A 530 25.62 -14.33 -31.79
N ASP A 531 25.77 -14.34 -33.11
CA ASP A 531 25.00 -15.19 -34.02
C ASP A 531 25.09 -16.67 -33.64
N VAL A 532 26.29 -17.20 -33.40
CA VAL A 532 26.52 -18.58 -32.95
C VAL A 532 25.87 -18.88 -31.60
N LEU A 533 25.89 -17.90 -30.68
CA LEU A 533 25.30 -18.05 -29.35
C LEU A 533 23.77 -17.87 -29.34
N MET A 534 23.23 -17.15 -30.32
CA MET A 534 21.82 -16.80 -30.45
C MET A 534 21.07 -17.71 -31.44
N GLU A 535 21.80 -18.47 -32.27
CA GLU A 535 21.25 -19.46 -33.18
C GLU A 535 20.33 -20.43 -32.42
N THR A 536 19.04 -20.14 -32.56
CA THR A 536 17.93 -21.05 -32.29
C THR A 536 17.39 -21.61 -33.61
N SER A 537 18.02 -21.24 -34.74
CA SER A 537 17.55 -21.47 -36.11
C SER A 537 18.48 -22.39 -36.90
N GLY A 538 18.17 -23.69 -36.92
CA GLY A 538 17.96 -24.36 -38.21
C GLY A 538 19.00 -25.32 -38.80
N THR A 539 20.12 -25.65 -38.16
CA THR A 539 21.14 -26.54 -38.80
C THR A 539 21.43 -27.88 -38.12
N ASP A 540 20.93 -28.17 -36.92
CA ASP A 540 21.05 -29.49 -36.29
C ASP A 540 19.70 -30.23 -36.23
N ILE A 541 19.18 -30.64 -37.40
CA ILE A 541 17.96 -31.46 -37.52
C ILE A 541 18.20 -32.94 -37.14
N LEU A 542 19.38 -33.31 -36.64
CA LEU A 542 19.72 -34.72 -36.44
C LEU A 542 20.16 -35.14 -35.04
N ASN A 543 20.15 -34.31 -34.00
CA ASN A 543 20.35 -34.81 -32.63
C ASN A 543 19.61 -33.98 -31.56
N ASP A 544 18.83 -34.71 -30.75
CA ASP A 544 18.10 -34.37 -29.53
C ASP A 544 16.95 -33.33 -29.58
N SER A 545 15.75 -33.89 -29.60
CA SER A 545 14.50 -33.31 -29.12
C SER A 545 14.58 -32.98 -27.63
N ASP A 546 14.43 -31.69 -27.27
CA ASP A 546 13.68 -31.15 -26.10
C ASP A 546 14.32 -29.95 -25.36
N VAL A 547 15.54 -29.51 -25.70
CA VAL A 547 16.20 -28.36 -24.99
C VAL A 547 16.42 -27.17 -25.92
N ARG A 548 15.35 -26.59 -26.47
CA ARG A 548 15.42 -25.31 -27.20
C ARG A 548 14.89 -24.19 -26.32
N ALA A 549 15.68 -23.11 -26.16
CA ALA A 549 15.22 -21.91 -25.46
C ALA A 549 13.92 -21.40 -26.12
N PRO A 550 12.82 -21.24 -25.36
CA PRO A 550 11.53 -20.86 -25.94
C PRO A 550 11.50 -19.38 -26.39
N VAL A 551 12.48 -18.58 -25.95
CA VAL A 551 12.50 -17.12 -26.08
C VAL A 551 13.91 -16.66 -26.43
N SER A 552 14.06 -15.89 -27.52
CA SER A 552 15.37 -15.32 -27.94
C SER A 552 15.78 -14.14 -27.05
N PRO A 553 17.09 -13.83 -26.91
CA PRO A 553 17.57 -12.69 -26.10
C PRO A 553 16.96 -11.35 -26.53
N LEU A 554 16.63 -11.21 -27.82
CA LEU A 554 15.99 -10.02 -28.37
C LEU A 554 14.59 -9.79 -27.76
N HIS A 555 13.83 -10.86 -27.51
CA HIS A 555 12.54 -10.77 -26.82
C HIS A 555 12.69 -10.35 -25.36
N LEU A 556 13.72 -10.85 -24.67
CA LEU A 556 13.97 -10.51 -23.27
C LEU A 556 14.36 -9.03 -23.12
N ALA A 557 15.30 -8.55 -23.94
CA ALA A 557 15.69 -7.15 -23.97
C ALA A 557 14.50 -6.24 -24.32
N ALA A 558 13.71 -6.61 -25.33
CA ALA A 558 12.53 -5.86 -25.74
C ALA A 558 11.41 -5.86 -24.69
N TYR A 559 11.19 -6.96 -23.97
CA TYR A 559 10.18 -7.06 -22.91
C TYR A 559 10.54 -6.25 -21.67
N HIS A 560 11.82 -6.23 -21.29
CA HIS A 560 12.32 -5.48 -20.13
C HIS A 560 12.67 -4.02 -20.43
N GLY A 561 12.72 -3.61 -21.71
CA GLY A 561 12.93 -2.22 -22.11
C GLY A 561 14.39 -1.81 -22.19
N HIS A 562 15.30 -2.76 -22.38
CA HIS A 562 16.74 -2.51 -22.41
C HIS A 562 17.22 -2.13 -23.80
N HIS A 563 16.97 -0.89 -24.23
CA HIS A 563 17.28 -0.44 -25.59
C HIS A 563 18.78 -0.51 -25.93
N GLN A 564 19.67 -0.19 -24.97
CA GLN A 564 21.12 -0.23 -25.18
C GLN A 564 21.64 -1.66 -25.42
N ALA A 565 21.08 -2.64 -24.72
CA ALA A 565 21.37 -4.05 -24.96
C ALA A 565 20.82 -4.47 -26.33
N LEU A 566 19.63 -4.00 -26.69
CA LEU A 566 18.99 -4.26 -27.98
C LEU A 566 19.82 -3.74 -29.16
N GLU A 567 20.41 -2.54 -29.05
CA GLU A 567 21.30 -1.97 -30.08
C GLU A 567 22.49 -2.89 -30.40
N VAL A 568 23.11 -3.49 -29.38
CA VAL A 568 24.23 -4.44 -29.56
C VAL A 568 23.76 -5.74 -30.21
N LEU A 569 22.62 -6.27 -29.75
CA LEU A 569 22.06 -7.51 -30.30
C LEU A 569 21.71 -7.35 -31.79
N VAL A 570 21.04 -6.25 -32.16
CA VAL A 570 20.57 -6.03 -33.54
C VAL A 570 21.70 -5.82 -34.54
N GLN A 571 22.85 -5.29 -34.11
CA GLN A 571 24.04 -5.14 -34.98
C GLN A 571 24.61 -6.47 -35.50
N SER A 572 24.26 -7.60 -34.87
CA SER A 572 24.82 -8.92 -35.18
C SER A 572 24.14 -9.65 -36.36
N LEU A 573 23.54 -8.93 -37.32
CA LEU A 573 22.90 -9.46 -38.54
C LEU A 573 21.83 -10.55 -38.28
N LEU A 574 20.86 -10.25 -37.42
CA LEU A 574 19.82 -11.19 -36.97
C LEU A 574 18.49 -11.03 -37.73
N ASP A 575 17.67 -12.09 -37.72
CA ASP A 575 16.23 -11.97 -37.97
C ASP A 575 15.57 -11.22 -36.80
N LEU A 576 14.96 -10.07 -37.08
CA LEU A 576 14.28 -9.23 -36.09
C LEU A 576 12.86 -9.68 -35.81
N ASP A 577 12.28 -10.49 -36.71
CA ASP A 577 10.90 -10.96 -36.65
C ASP A 577 10.78 -12.39 -36.09
N VAL A 578 11.79 -12.83 -35.33
CA VAL A 578 11.75 -14.10 -34.59
C VAL A 578 10.52 -14.12 -33.70
N ARG A 579 9.86 -15.28 -33.61
CA ARG A 579 8.59 -15.42 -32.90
C ARG A 579 8.72 -16.37 -31.72
N THR A 580 8.07 -16.02 -30.62
CA THR A 580 7.85 -16.95 -29.50
C THR A 580 6.88 -18.08 -29.88
N ALA A 581 6.69 -19.05 -28.97
CA ALA A 581 5.68 -20.10 -29.14
C ALA A 581 4.25 -19.57 -29.37
N GLN A 582 3.91 -18.39 -28.83
CA GLN A 582 2.62 -17.72 -29.04
C GLN A 582 2.59 -16.85 -30.32
N GLY A 583 3.73 -16.66 -30.97
CA GLY A 583 3.85 -15.88 -32.20
C GLY A 583 4.23 -14.42 -31.99
N HIS A 584 4.58 -13.99 -30.77
CA HIS A 584 4.95 -12.60 -30.48
C HIS A 584 6.36 -12.32 -31.00
N THR A 585 6.53 -11.16 -31.63
CA THR A 585 7.86 -10.64 -32.01
C THR A 585 8.43 -9.77 -30.89
N PRO A 586 9.74 -9.48 -30.88
CA PRO A 586 10.33 -8.50 -29.96
C PRO A 586 9.65 -7.13 -30.05
N LEU A 587 9.29 -6.70 -31.27
CA LEU A 587 8.57 -5.45 -31.49
C LEU A 587 7.18 -5.46 -30.85
N ASP A 588 6.46 -6.58 -30.93
CA ASP A 588 5.16 -6.77 -30.27
C ASP A 588 5.29 -6.66 -28.75
N LEU A 589 6.31 -7.29 -28.16
CA LEU A 589 6.57 -7.23 -26.71
C LEU A 589 6.97 -5.84 -26.24
N ALA A 590 7.84 -5.14 -26.98
CA ALA A 590 8.22 -3.75 -26.68
C ALA A 590 7.02 -2.81 -26.76
N ALA A 591 6.20 -2.95 -27.82
CA ALA A 591 4.96 -2.20 -28.00
C ALA A 591 3.91 -2.52 -26.92
N PHE A 592 3.81 -3.79 -26.50
CA PHE A 592 2.92 -4.23 -25.44
C PHE A 592 3.31 -3.63 -24.07
N LYS A 593 4.60 -3.44 -23.80
CA LYS A 593 5.10 -2.86 -22.55
C LYS A 593 5.29 -1.35 -22.58
N GLY A 594 5.26 -0.74 -23.76
CA GLY A 594 5.38 0.70 -23.93
C GLY A 594 6.81 1.23 -23.95
N HIS A 595 7.79 0.40 -24.32
CA HIS A 595 9.20 0.78 -24.35
C HIS A 595 9.53 1.50 -25.66
N VAL A 596 9.36 2.82 -25.67
CA VAL A 596 9.43 3.69 -26.86
C VAL A 596 10.78 3.57 -27.57
N GLU A 597 11.88 3.62 -26.83
CA GLU A 597 13.24 3.55 -27.36
C GLU A 597 13.55 2.17 -27.97
N CYS A 598 13.03 1.09 -27.37
CA CYS A 598 13.16 -0.25 -27.94
C CYS A 598 12.37 -0.38 -29.24
N VAL A 599 11.17 0.20 -29.30
CA VAL A 599 10.34 0.26 -30.50
C VAL A 599 11.06 1.05 -31.60
N ASP A 600 11.65 2.20 -31.27
CA ASP A 600 12.41 3.03 -32.22
C ASP A 600 13.62 2.28 -32.78
N VAL A 601 14.44 1.65 -31.93
CA VAL A 601 15.60 0.85 -32.36
C VAL A 601 15.18 -0.28 -33.30
N LEU A 602 14.12 -1.02 -32.98
CA LEU A 602 13.65 -2.14 -33.80
C LEU A 602 13.09 -1.68 -35.15
N ILE A 603 12.30 -0.59 -35.18
CA ILE A 603 11.73 -0.07 -36.43
C ILE A 603 12.83 0.50 -37.33
N ASN A 604 13.77 1.27 -36.78
CA ASN A 604 14.88 1.85 -37.55
C ASN A 604 15.79 0.78 -38.18
N GLN A 605 15.81 -0.42 -37.61
CA GLN A 605 16.56 -1.58 -38.12
C GLN A 605 15.73 -2.50 -39.03
N GLY A 606 14.46 -2.15 -39.29
CA GLY A 606 13.62 -2.83 -40.28
C GLY A 606 12.72 -3.94 -39.75
N ALA A 607 12.42 -3.98 -38.44
CA ALA A 607 11.45 -4.94 -37.89
C ALA A 607 10.04 -4.73 -38.47
N SER A 608 9.32 -5.83 -38.74
CA SER A 608 8.03 -5.78 -39.42
C SER A 608 6.87 -5.47 -38.47
N ILE A 609 6.15 -4.39 -38.76
CA ILE A 609 4.93 -3.98 -38.03
C ILE A 609 3.69 -4.84 -38.37
N LEU A 610 3.77 -5.70 -39.40
CA LEU A 610 2.64 -6.44 -39.94
C LEU A 610 2.56 -7.89 -39.43
N VAL A 611 3.55 -8.33 -38.67
CA VAL A 611 3.57 -9.68 -38.12
C VAL A 611 2.44 -9.85 -37.12
N LYS A 612 1.67 -10.94 -37.31
CA LYS A 612 0.56 -11.30 -36.44
C LYS A 612 0.96 -12.44 -35.51
N ASP A 613 0.55 -12.33 -34.25
CA ASP A 613 0.66 -13.44 -33.30
C ASP A 613 -0.20 -14.64 -33.74
N TYR A 614 0.07 -15.82 -33.16
CA TYR A 614 -0.68 -17.01 -33.52
C TYR A 614 -2.05 -17.07 -32.85
N THR A 615 -2.21 -16.44 -31.68
CA THR A 615 -3.39 -16.59 -30.82
C THR A 615 -4.53 -15.65 -31.20
N LEU A 616 -4.30 -14.35 -31.20
CA LEU A 616 -5.33 -13.33 -31.43
C LEU A 616 -5.26 -12.72 -32.84
N LYS A 617 -4.25 -13.08 -33.64
CA LYS A 617 -3.92 -12.47 -34.94
C LYS A 617 -3.69 -10.95 -34.84
N ARG A 618 -3.17 -10.48 -33.71
CA ARG A 618 -2.83 -9.09 -33.38
C ARG A 618 -1.42 -8.75 -33.84
N THR A 619 -1.24 -7.48 -34.21
CA THR A 619 0.05 -6.86 -34.58
C THR A 619 0.58 -5.99 -33.44
N PRO A 620 1.85 -5.53 -33.48
CA PRO A 620 2.39 -4.59 -32.49
C PRO A 620 1.53 -3.32 -32.30
N ILE A 621 0.85 -2.86 -33.36
CA ILE A 621 -0.09 -1.72 -33.32
C ILE A 621 -1.28 -2.04 -32.40
N HIS A 622 -1.81 -3.26 -32.45
CA HIS A 622 -2.88 -3.68 -31.56
C HIS A 622 -2.41 -3.74 -30.12
N ALA A 623 -1.18 -4.20 -29.87
CA ALA A 623 -0.60 -4.27 -28.53
C ALA A 623 -0.44 -2.87 -27.92
N ALA A 624 0.17 -1.93 -28.66
CA ALA A 624 0.32 -0.54 -28.23
C ALA A 624 -1.04 0.14 -27.97
N ALA A 625 -2.02 -0.06 -28.87
CA ALA A 625 -3.35 0.51 -28.74
C ALA A 625 -4.17 -0.09 -27.58
N THR A 626 -4.00 -1.38 -27.28
CA THR A 626 -4.69 -2.05 -26.16
C THR A 626 -4.21 -1.52 -24.81
N ASN A 627 -2.91 -1.30 -24.66
CA ASN A 627 -2.30 -0.87 -23.40
C ASN A 627 -2.13 0.66 -23.28
N GLY A 628 -2.50 1.43 -24.32
CA GLY A 628 -2.52 2.89 -24.25
C GLY A 628 -1.16 3.56 -24.45
N HIS A 629 -0.20 2.89 -25.05
CA HIS A 629 1.14 3.43 -25.29
C HIS A 629 1.14 4.34 -26.52
N SER A 630 0.67 5.57 -26.33
CA SER A 630 0.48 6.57 -27.41
C SER A 630 1.77 6.87 -28.17
N GLU A 631 2.91 7.04 -27.48
CA GLU A 631 4.21 7.27 -28.12
C GLU A 631 4.66 6.10 -29.00
N CYS A 632 4.59 4.87 -28.48
CA CYS A 632 4.90 3.66 -29.25
C CYS A 632 3.97 3.55 -30.47
N LEU A 633 2.68 3.83 -30.28
CA LEU A 633 1.70 3.82 -31.35
C LEU A 633 2.03 4.86 -32.42
N ARG A 634 2.42 6.09 -32.03
CA ARG A 634 2.82 7.17 -32.94
C ARG A 634 4.05 6.78 -33.78
N LEU A 635 5.04 6.11 -33.20
CA LEU A 635 6.21 5.61 -33.93
C LEU A 635 5.82 4.50 -34.92
N LEU A 636 5.00 3.54 -34.48
CA LEU A 636 4.54 2.42 -35.32
C LEU A 636 3.71 2.88 -36.52
N ILE A 637 2.80 3.85 -36.33
CA ILE A 637 1.97 4.41 -37.41
C ILE A 637 2.69 5.52 -38.19
N GLY A 638 3.75 6.10 -37.64
CA GLY A 638 4.55 7.15 -38.25
C GLY A 638 5.42 6.62 -39.40
N ASN A 639 5.99 5.42 -39.21
CA ASN A 639 6.84 4.73 -40.19
C ASN A 639 6.06 3.76 -41.11
N ALA A 640 4.73 3.71 -41.01
CA ALA A 640 3.90 2.88 -41.87
C ALA A 640 3.52 3.63 -43.16
N ASP A 641 4.09 3.25 -44.29
CA ASP A 641 3.70 3.77 -45.63
C ASP A 641 2.29 3.35 -46.08
N LEU A 642 1.61 2.52 -45.28
CA LEU A 642 0.36 1.88 -45.64
C LEU A 642 -0.80 2.45 -44.83
N GLN A 643 -1.69 3.18 -45.50
CA GLN A 643 -3.02 3.54 -44.98
C GLN A 643 -3.80 2.30 -44.49
N SER A 644 -3.48 1.10 -45.00
CA SER A 644 -4.03 -0.18 -44.55
C SER A 644 -3.49 -0.69 -43.21
N ALA A 645 -2.46 -0.08 -42.63
CA ALA A 645 -1.89 -0.51 -41.36
C ALA A 645 -2.71 -0.08 -40.14
N VAL A 646 -3.43 1.04 -40.24
CA VAL A 646 -4.21 1.62 -39.14
C VAL A 646 -5.53 0.87 -38.92
N ASP A 647 -6.10 0.29 -39.98
CA ASP A 647 -7.36 -0.49 -39.96
C ASP A 647 -7.13 -2.01 -40.02
N ILE A 648 -5.93 -2.49 -39.65
CA ILE A 648 -5.68 -3.94 -39.57
C ILE A 648 -6.65 -4.57 -38.59
N GLN A 649 -7.24 -5.69 -38.98
CA GLN A 649 -8.13 -6.45 -38.12
C GLN A 649 -7.43 -7.64 -37.47
N ASP A 650 -7.74 -7.86 -36.19
CA ASP A 650 -7.38 -9.06 -35.45
C ASP A 650 -8.29 -10.27 -35.80
N GLY A 651 -8.12 -11.38 -35.09
CA GLY A 651 -8.85 -12.63 -35.34
C GLY A 651 -10.37 -12.53 -35.14
N ILE A 652 -10.85 -11.54 -34.40
CA ILE A 652 -12.28 -11.27 -34.17
C ILE A 652 -12.80 -10.07 -34.97
N GLY A 653 -11.96 -9.46 -35.81
CA GLY A 653 -12.31 -8.32 -36.64
C GLY A 653 -12.13 -6.96 -35.95
N GLN A 654 -11.46 -6.90 -34.79
CA GLN A 654 -11.24 -5.63 -34.09
C GLN A 654 -10.10 -4.85 -34.72
N THR A 655 -10.28 -3.54 -34.87
CA THR A 655 -9.22 -2.61 -35.26
C THR A 655 -8.49 -2.06 -34.01
N PRO A 656 -7.27 -1.51 -34.16
CA PRO A 656 -6.57 -0.81 -33.08
C PRO A 656 -7.43 0.30 -32.44
N LEU A 657 -8.23 1.01 -33.24
CA LEU A 657 -9.16 2.04 -32.75
C LEU A 657 -10.22 1.47 -31.80
N MET A 658 -10.74 0.28 -32.09
CA MET A 658 -11.71 -0.36 -31.18
C MET A 658 -11.07 -0.77 -29.86
N LEU A 659 -9.80 -1.17 -29.88
CA LEU A 659 -9.05 -1.58 -28.69
C LEU A 659 -8.63 -0.39 -27.83
N SER A 660 -8.22 0.73 -28.44
CA SER A 660 -7.92 1.96 -27.71
C SER A 660 -9.15 2.53 -27.01
N VAL A 661 -10.31 2.51 -27.66
CA VAL A 661 -11.59 2.93 -27.05
C VAL A 661 -12.05 1.96 -25.98
N LEU A 662 -11.79 0.65 -26.13
CA LEU A 662 -12.07 -0.33 -25.08
C LEU A 662 -11.21 -0.09 -23.82
N GLY A 663 -9.97 0.38 -23.99
CA GLY A 663 -9.07 0.71 -22.89
C GLY A 663 -9.19 2.14 -22.34
N GLY A 664 -9.97 3.01 -22.98
CA GLY A 664 -10.14 4.42 -22.57
C GLY A 664 -8.96 5.31 -22.93
N HIS A 665 -8.15 4.93 -23.92
CA HIS A 665 -6.91 5.62 -24.25
C HIS A 665 -7.12 6.73 -25.28
N THR A 666 -7.55 7.91 -24.82
CA THR A 666 -7.92 9.08 -25.65
C THR A 666 -6.80 9.53 -26.61
N ASP A 667 -5.56 9.62 -26.13
CA ASP A 667 -4.41 10.01 -26.97
C ASP A 667 -4.14 9.02 -28.12
N CYS A 668 -4.36 7.72 -27.86
CA CYS A 668 -4.26 6.69 -28.89
C CYS A 668 -5.39 6.82 -29.91
N VAL A 669 -6.61 7.13 -29.45
CA VAL A 669 -7.77 7.40 -30.32
C VAL A 669 -7.49 8.60 -31.24
N TYR A 670 -7.03 9.72 -30.69
CA TYR A 670 -6.64 10.89 -31.48
C TYR A 670 -5.55 10.57 -32.50
N SER A 671 -4.50 9.86 -32.08
CA SER A 671 -3.38 9.51 -32.95
C SER A 671 -3.81 8.63 -34.14
N LEU A 672 -4.72 7.68 -33.91
CA LEU A 672 -5.26 6.80 -34.95
C LEU A 672 -6.20 7.56 -35.90
N ILE A 673 -7.11 8.38 -35.38
CA ILE A 673 -8.05 9.16 -36.20
C ILE A 673 -7.30 10.20 -37.06
N ASN A 674 -6.31 10.90 -36.50
CA ASN A 674 -5.49 11.85 -37.25
C ASN A 674 -4.71 11.19 -38.39
N LYS A 675 -4.43 9.88 -38.29
CA LYS A 675 -3.80 9.08 -39.34
C LYS A 675 -4.80 8.40 -40.28
N GLY A 676 -6.09 8.67 -40.13
CA GLY A 676 -7.15 8.24 -41.05
C GLY A 676 -7.82 6.90 -40.71
N ALA A 677 -7.83 6.49 -39.43
CA ALA A 677 -8.56 5.30 -38.98
C ALA A 677 -10.07 5.38 -39.29
N ASN A 678 -10.66 4.28 -39.74
CA ASN A 678 -12.09 4.22 -40.03
C ASN A 678 -12.92 4.07 -38.73
N VAL A 679 -13.62 5.13 -38.34
CA VAL A 679 -14.47 5.18 -37.14
C VAL A 679 -15.67 4.23 -37.18
N ASP A 680 -16.16 3.89 -38.37
CA ASP A 680 -17.32 3.03 -38.61
C ASP A 680 -16.93 1.59 -38.99
N ALA A 681 -15.66 1.22 -38.85
CA ALA A 681 -15.22 -0.15 -38.99
C ALA A 681 -16.03 -1.07 -38.06
N LYS A 682 -16.37 -2.28 -38.52
CA LYS A 682 -17.20 -3.24 -37.78
C LYS A 682 -16.43 -4.52 -37.49
N ASP A 683 -16.53 -5.00 -36.25
CA ASP A 683 -16.05 -6.33 -35.87
C ASP A 683 -16.94 -7.44 -36.47
N LYS A 684 -16.57 -8.71 -36.30
CA LYS A 684 -17.37 -9.86 -36.77
C LYS A 684 -18.78 -9.92 -36.16
N ARG A 685 -19.05 -9.18 -35.08
CA ARG A 685 -20.37 -9.08 -34.42
C ARG A 685 -21.12 -7.79 -34.81
N GLY A 686 -20.60 -7.02 -35.76
CA GLY A 686 -21.19 -5.77 -36.22
C GLY A 686 -20.96 -4.57 -35.30
N ARG A 687 -20.08 -4.68 -34.30
CA ARG A 687 -19.82 -3.60 -33.33
C ARG A 687 -18.74 -2.65 -33.84
N THR A 688 -18.98 -1.36 -33.67
CA THR A 688 -18.04 -0.27 -33.96
C THR A 688 -17.26 0.15 -32.71
N ALA A 689 -16.29 1.05 -32.87
CA ALA A 689 -15.60 1.68 -31.74
C ALA A 689 -16.58 2.37 -30.77
N LEU A 690 -17.62 3.01 -31.31
CA LEU A 690 -18.67 3.67 -30.53
C LEU A 690 -19.47 2.70 -29.64
N HIS A 691 -19.71 1.47 -30.11
CA HIS A 691 -20.34 0.43 -29.28
C HIS A 691 -19.45 0.02 -28.10
N ARG A 692 -18.12 0.11 -28.23
CA ARG A 692 -17.18 -0.20 -27.15
C ARG A 692 -17.18 0.92 -26.12
N GLY A 693 -17.07 2.17 -26.57
CA GLY A 693 -17.15 3.34 -25.70
C GLY A 693 -18.46 3.41 -24.93
N ALA A 694 -19.58 3.02 -25.56
CA ALA A 694 -20.88 2.91 -24.92
C ALA A 694 -20.97 1.81 -23.85
N VAL A 695 -20.16 0.76 -23.91
CA VAL A 695 -20.12 -0.29 -22.89
C VAL A 695 -19.15 0.06 -21.76
N THR A 696 -18.02 0.67 -22.10
CA THR A 696 -16.96 0.99 -21.12
C THR A 696 -17.19 2.29 -20.37
N GLY A 697 -17.96 3.22 -20.93
CA GLY A 697 -18.27 4.50 -20.28
C GLY A 697 -17.20 5.57 -20.45
N HIS A 698 -16.27 5.42 -21.39
CA HIS A 698 -15.22 6.40 -21.63
C HIS A 698 -15.74 7.59 -22.44
N GLU A 699 -16.26 8.60 -21.73
CA GLU A 699 -16.90 9.80 -22.28
C GLU A 699 -16.04 10.54 -23.29
N GLU A 700 -14.79 10.85 -22.94
CA GLU A 700 -13.87 11.57 -23.81
C GLU A 700 -13.61 10.81 -25.12
N CYS A 701 -13.41 9.49 -25.08
CA CYS A 701 -13.25 8.68 -26.29
C CYS A 701 -14.50 8.72 -27.18
N VAL A 702 -15.70 8.69 -26.58
CA VAL A 702 -16.95 8.76 -27.32
C VAL A 702 -17.15 10.14 -27.94
N GLU A 703 -16.84 11.22 -27.20
CA GLU A 703 -16.93 12.58 -27.70
C GLU A 703 -16.04 12.77 -28.93
N VAL A 704 -14.78 12.30 -28.87
CA VAL A 704 -13.85 12.35 -30.00
C VAL A 704 -14.39 11.59 -31.21
N LEU A 705 -14.94 10.39 -31.01
CA LEU A 705 -15.55 9.64 -32.11
C LEU A 705 -16.74 10.39 -32.73
N LEU A 706 -17.58 11.02 -31.93
CA LEU A 706 -18.75 11.78 -32.39
C LEU A 706 -18.35 13.07 -33.13
N GLN A 707 -17.33 13.80 -32.64
CA GLN A 707 -16.76 14.96 -33.33
C GLN A 707 -16.26 14.60 -34.74
N HIS A 708 -15.75 13.38 -34.92
CA HIS A 708 -15.31 12.84 -36.20
C HIS A 708 -16.40 12.07 -36.97
N SER A 709 -17.68 12.38 -36.74
CA SER A 709 -18.84 11.87 -37.49
C SER A 709 -19.08 10.36 -37.38
N ALA A 710 -18.71 9.72 -36.26
CA ALA A 710 -19.05 8.31 -36.03
C ALA A 710 -20.58 8.09 -35.97
N SER A 711 -21.07 7.05 -36.65
CA SER A 711 -22.51 6.82 -36.74
C SER A 711 -23.08 6.16 -35.47
N PHE A 712 -23.95 6.89 -34.76
CA PHE A 712 -24.67 6.39 -33.58
C PHE A 712 -25.85 5.46 -33.91
N MET A 713 -26.24 5.37 -35.19
CA MET A 713 -27.34 4.52 -35.66
C MET A 713 -26.91 3.10 -36.06
N VAL A 714 -25.62 2.79 -35.98
CA VAL A 714 -25.10 1.46 -36.31
C VAL A 714 -25.65 0.43 -35.33
N ARG A 715 -26.02 -0.73 -35.84
CA ARG A 715 -26.60 -1.84 -35.08
C ARG A 715 -25.65 -3.03 -35.05
N ASP A 716 -25.51 -3.64 -33.87
CA ASP A 716 -24.81 -4.91 -33.72
C ASP A 716 -25.64 -6.10 -34.24
N CYS A 717 -25.08 -7.31 -34.18
CA CYS A 717 -25.77 -8.55 -34.58
C CYS A 717 -27.11 -8.83 -33.87
N LYS A 718 -27.41 -8.18 -32.74
CA LYS A 718 -28.69 -8.27 -32.01
C LYS A 718 -29.61 -7.07 -32.29
N GLY A 719 -29.22 -6.18 -33.19
CA GLY A 719 -29.98 -4.97 -33.52
C GLY A 719 -29.75 -3.82 -32.55
N ARG A 720 -28.84 -3.96 -31.57
CA ARG A 720 -28.61 -2.95 -30.53
C ARG A 720 -27.69 -1.85 -31.05
N SER A 721 -28.07 -0.60 -30.82
CA SER A 721 -27.24 0.57 -31.09
C SER A 721 -26.35 0.93 -29.87
N PRO A 722 -25.36 1.81 -30.03
CA PRO A 722 -24.58 2.33 -28.91
C PRO A 722 -25.46 2.92 -27.79
N VAL A 723 -26.58 3.58 -28.13
CA VAL A 723 -27.54 4.12 -27.16
C VAL A 723 -28.15 3.02 -26.27
N HIS A 724 -28.47 1.85 -26.85
CA HIS A 724 -28.97 0.72 -26.05
C HIS A 724 -27.91 0.22 -25.06
N LEU A 725 -26.64 0.17 -25.48
CA LEU A 725 -25.55 -0.31 -24.63
C LEU A 725 -25.21 0.70 -23.53
N ALA A 726 -25.18 1.99 -23.83
CA ALA A 726 -24.97 3.05 -22.84
C ALA A 726 -26.07 3.04 -21.78
N ALA A 727 -27.34 2.92 -22.20
CA ALA A 727 -28.48 2.79 -21.31
C ALA A 727 -28.47 1.49 -20.47
N ALA A 728 -28.07 0.37 -21.07
CA ALA A 728 -27.95 -0.91 -20.37
C ALA A 728 -26.80 -0.96 -19.35
N CYS A 729 -25.75 -0.17 -19.56
CA CYS A 729 -24.57 -0.12 -18.70
C CYS A 729 -24.56 1.06 -17.70
N GLY A 730 -25.53 1.98 -17.79
CA GLY A 730 -25.69 3.08 -16.83
C GLY A 730 -24.77 4.29 -17.07
N HIS A 731 -24.21 4.45 -18.28
CA HIS A 731 -23.23 5.49 -18.58
C HIS A 731 -23.92 6.79 -19.03
N VAL A 732 -24.29 7.63 -18.06
CA VAL A 732 -25.10 8.85 -18.28
C VAL A 732 -24.43 9.86 -19.20
N GLY A 733 -23.14 10.19 -18.99
CA GLY A 733 -22.47 11.20 -19.82
C GLY A 733 -22.27 10.73 -21.27
N VAL A 734 -21.97 9.44 -21.47
CA VAL A 734 -21.93 8.82 -22.81
C VAL A 734 -23.31 8.84 -23.46
N LEU A 735 -24.35 8.49 -22.70
CA LEU A 735 -25.73 8.51 -23.18
C LEU A 735 -26.17 9.91 -23.58
N GLY A 736 -25.88 10.93 -22.75
CA GLY A 736 -26.16 12.33 -23.04
C GLY A 736 -25.44 12.82 -24.30
N GLY A 737 -24.15 12.49 -24.46
CA GLY A 737 -23.37 12.82 -25.66
C GLY A 737 -23.94 12.18 -26.93
N LEU A 738 -24.37 10.91 -26.86
CA LEU A 738 -25.02 10.21 -27.97
C LEU A 738 -26.39 10.81 -28.32
N LEU A 739 -27.19 11.19 -27.32
CA LEU A 739 -28.50 11.82 -27.53
C LEU A 739 -28.36 13.24 -28.09
N HIS A 740 -27.39 14.01 -27.62
CA HIS A 740 -27.08 15.33 -28.18
C HIS A 740 -26.68 15.24 -29.65
N ALA A 741 -25.83 14.26 -30.01
CA ALA A 741 -25.51 13.99 -31.41
C ALA A 741 -26.76 13.59 -32.22
N ALA A 742 -27.72 12.88 -31.62
CA ALA A 742 -28.95 12.47 -32.28
C ALA A 742 -29.91 13.64 -32.58
N GLN A 743 -29.95 14.69 -31.74
CA GLN A 743 -30.79 15.88 -31.97
C GLN A 743 -30.45 16.64 -33.27
N SER A 744 -29.25 16.45 -33.81
CA SER A 744 -28.83 17.05 -35.08
C SER A 744 -29.48 16.41 -36.32
N VAL A 745 -30.21 15.30 -36.16
CA VAL A 745 -30.84 14.54 -37.26
C VAL A 745 -32.35 14.77 -37.27
N GLU A 746 -32.89 15.36 -38.35
CA GLU A 746 -34.29 15.83 -38.47
C GLU A 746 -35.37 14.72 -38.33
N THR A 747 -35.02 13.43 -38.50
CA THR A 747 -35.96 12.31 -38.33
C THR A 747 -35.29 11.11 -37.67
N ILE A 748 -35.47 10.94 -36.35
CA ILE A 748 -34.97 9.77 -35.62
C ILE A 748 -36.05 8.68 -35.64
N PRO A 749 -35.84 7.52 -36.31
CA PRO A 749 -36.74 6.39 -36.20
C PRO A 749 -36.69 5.78 -34.80
N VAL A 750 -37.79 5.15 -34.37
CA VAL A 750 -37.87 4.46 -33.07
C VAL A 750 -36.69 3.49 -32.92
N ILE A 751 -35.87 3.70 -31.90
CA ILE A 751 -34.67 2.93 -31.63
C ILE A 751 -35.07 1.68 -30.84
N THR A 752 -35.35 0.58 -31.54
CA THR A 752 -35.65 -0.74 -30.96
C THR A 752 -34.64 -1.79 -31.38
N ASP A 753 -34.28 -2.74 -30.52
CA ASP A 753 -33.48 -3.91 -30.92
C ASP A 753 -34.31 -4.94 -31.73
N HIS A 754 -33.71 -6.07 -32.12
CA HIS A 754 -34.44 -7.11 -32.87
C HIS A 754 -35.62 -7.74 -32.10
N GLN A 755 -35.69 -7.57 -30.77
CA GLN A 755 -36.77 -8.06 -29.92
C GLN A 755 -37.80 -6.96 -29.59
N GLY A 756 -37.64 -5.75 -30.14
CA GLY A 756 -38.54 -4.63 -29.91
C GLY A 756 -38.29 -3.88 -28.60
N TYR A 757 -37.20 -4.15 -27.87
CA TYR A 757 -36.86 -3.41 -26.65
C TYR A 757 -36.17 -2.09 -27.00
N THR A 758 -36.60 -1.01 -26.36
CA THR A 758 -35.98 0.33 -26.48
C THR A 758 -34.86 0.50 -25.45
N PRO A 759 -33.97 1.51 -25.59
CA PRO A 759 -32.97 1.84 -24.57
C PRO A 759 -33.58 2.06 -23.18
N LEU A 760 -34.79 2.62 -23.10
CA LEU A 760 -35.52 2.81 -21.84
C LEU A 760 -35.82 1.47 -21.14
N HIS A 761 -36.20 0.42 -21.89
CA HIS A 761 -36.41 -0.91 -21.30
C HIS A 761 -35.13 -1.46 -20.68
N TRP A 762 -33.99 -1.26 -21.34
CA TRP A 762 -32.70 -1.73 -20.84
C TRP A 762 -32.22 -0.94 -19.62
N ALA A 763 -32.43 0.37 -19.58
CA ALA A 763 -32.11 1.19 -18.40
C ALA A 763 -32.99 0.79 -17.19
N CYS A 764 -34.29 0.62 -17.41
CA CYS A 764 -35.22 0.17 -16.38
C CYS A 764 -34.89 -1.24 -15.86
N TYR A 765 -34.59 -2.18 -16.76
CA TYR A 765 -34.26 -3.56 -16.38
C TYR A 765 -32.95 -3.68 -15.58
N ASN A 766 -31.94 -2.85 -15.88
CA ASN A 766 -30.64 -2.90 -15.17
C ASN A 766 -30.58 -1.98 -13.93
N GLY A 767 -31.63 -1.21 -13.65
CA GLY A 767 -31.68 -0.40 -12.43
C GLY A 767 -30.98 0.96 -12.53
N HIS A 768 -30.96 1.61 -13.70
CA HIS A 768 -30.18 2.85 -13.91
C HIS A 768 -31.07 4.10 -13.98
N ASP A 769 -31.42 4.64 -12.81
CA ASP A 769 -32.37 5.76 -12.64
C ASP A 769 -31.98 7.03 -13.40
N THR A 770 -30.72 7.43 -13.29
CA THR A 770 -30.19 8.62 -13.96
C THR A 770 -30.23 8.49 -15.49
N CYS A 771 -30.05 7.29 -16.03
CA CYS A 771 -30.25 7.04 -17.45
C CYS A 771 -31.73 7.07 -17.84
N VAL A 772 -32.63 6.59 -16.97
CA VAL A 772 -34.08 6.67 -17.16
C VAL A 772 -34.53 8.13 -17.21
N GLU A 773 -34.07 8.96 -16.29
CA GLU A 773 -34.33 10.41 -16.25
C GLU A 773 -33.95 11.08 -17.58
N VAL A 774 -32.68 10.94 -18.01
CA VAL A 774 -32.17 11.55 -19.26
C VAL A 774 -32.92 11.04 -20.50
N LEU A 775 -33.35 9.77 -20.51
CA LEU A 775 -34.16 9.24 -21.62
C LEU A 775 -35.58 9.80 -21.61
N LEU A 776 -36.19 9.98 -20.44
CA LEU A 776 -37.55 10.51 -20.30
C LEU A 776 -37.64 12.01 -20.59
N GLU A 777 -36.55 12.76 -20.51
CA GLU A 777 -36.49 14.16 -20.99
C GLU A 777 -36.76 14.27 -22.50
N GLN A 778 -36.54 13.21 -23.28
CA GLN A 778 -36.75 13.21 -24.73
C GLN A 778 -38.13 12.63 -25.09
N GLU A 779 -38.96 13.41 -25.79
CA GLU A 779 -40.31 13.00 -26.23
C GLU A 779 -40.32 11.73 -27.10
N LEU A 780 -39.21 11.40 -27.75
CA LEU A 780 -39.05 10.21 -28.59
C LEU A 780 -39.29 8.91 -27.81
N PHE A 781 -38.89 8.85 -26.53
CA PHE A 781 -38.98 7.64 -25.72
C PHE A 781 -40.31 7.50 -24.96
N HIS A 782 -41.23 8.47 -25.09
CA HIS A 782 -42.57 8.41 -24.48
C HIS A 782 -43.52 7.46 -25.24
N LYS A 783 -43.26 7.20 -26.51
CA LYS A 783 -44.03 6.24 -27.30
C LYS A 783 -43.57 4.82 -27.01
N THR A 784 -44.41 4.06 -26.31
CA THR A 784 -44.23 2.62 -26.07
C THR A 784 -44.60 1.80 -27.32
N GLU A 785 -44.00 2.12 -28.46
CA GLU A 785 -44.18 1.36 -29.70
C GLU A 785 -43.04 0.35 -29.87
N GLY A 786 -43.38 -0.94 -29.97
CA GLY A 786 -42.43 -2.01 -30.28
C GLY A 786 -42.72 -3.32 -29.57
N ASN A 787 -42.70 -3.32 -28.23
CA ASN A 787 -42.92 -4.50 -27.41
C ASN A 787 -44.15 -4.31 -26.50
N THR A 788 -44.94 -5.38 -26.35
CA THR A 788 -46.07 -5.44 -25.41
C THR A 788 -45.63 -5.41 -23.94
N PHE A 789 -44.38 -5.79 -23.66
CA PHE A 789 -43.82 -5.75 -22.32
C PHE A 789 -43.29 -4.34 -22.01
N SER A 790 -43.99 -3.58 -21.18
CA SER A 790 -43.68 -2.15 -20.96
C SER A 790 -42.41 -1.93 -20.14
N PRO A 791 -41.75 -0.75 -20.23
CA PRO A 791 -40.60 -0.41 -19.40
C PRO A 791 -40.89 -0.50 -17.90
N LEU A 792 -42.13 -0.23 -17.49
CA LEU A 792 -42.56 -0.36 -16.09
C LEU A 792 -42.51 -1.82 -15.62
N HIS A 793 -42.87 -2.79 -16.48
CA HIS A 793 -42.69 -4.20 -16.12
C HIS A 793 -41.21 -4.55 -15.95
N CYS A 794 -40.30 -3.97 -16.74
CA CYS A 794 -38.86 -4.16 -16.58
C CYS A 794 -38.34 -3.56 -15.26
N ALA A 795 -38.74 -2.34 -14.92
CA ALA A 795 -38.34 -1.69 -13.66
C ALA A 795 -38.79 -2.50 -12.44
N VAL A 796 -40.05 -2.92 -12.45
CA VAL A 796 -40.66 -3.66 -11.33
C VAL A 796 -40.07 -5.06 -11.15
N ILE A 797 -39.68 -5.75 -12.23
CA ILE A 797 -39.03 -7.07 -12.12
C ILE A 797 -37.66 -7.00 -11.43
N ASN A 798 -36.94 -5.88 -11.56
CA ASN A 798 -35.60 -5.72 -11.00
C ASN A 798 -35.59 -4.81 -9.75
N ASP A 799 -36.75 -4.65 -9.11
CA ASP A 799 -36.96 -3.84 -7.90
C ASP A 799 -36.50 -2.39 -7.98
N ASN A 800 -36.65 -1.77 -9.16
CA ASN A 800 -36.25 -0.39 -9.32
C ASN A 800 -37.42 0.56 -9.04
N GLU A 801 -37.61 0.90 -7.77
CA GLU A 801 -38.64 1.84 -7.31
C GLU A 801 -38.48 3.24 -7.92
N GLY A 802 -37.26 3.79 -7.94
CA GLY A 802 -36.98 5.13 -8.46
C GLY A 802 -37.32 5.26 -9.94
N ALA A 803 -36.88 4.31 -10.78
CA ALA A 803 -37.30 4.27 -12.18
C ALA A 803 -38.80 4.03 -12.35
N ALA A 804 -39.42 3.20 -11.51
CA ALA A 804 -40.86 2.96 -11.58
C ALA A 804 -41.66 4.22 -11.25
N GLU A 805 -41.27 4.97 -10.21
CA GLU A 805 -41.88 6.26 -9.83
C GLU A 805 -41.74 7.28 -10.97
N MET A 806 -40.52 7.49 -11.49
CA MET A 806 -40.29 8.40 -12.61
C MET A 806 -41.10 8.03 -13.86
N LEU A 807 -41.23 6.73 -14.18
CA LEU A 807 -42.05 6.27 -15.29
C LEU A 807 -43.53 6.58 -15.06
N ILE A 808 -44.05 6.38 -13.84
CA ILE A 808 -45.46 6.63 -13.51
C ILE A 808 -45.79 8.13 -13.54
N ASP A 809 -44.85 8.97 -13.09
CA ASP A 809 -45.04 10.42 -13.06
C ASP A 809 -44.96 11.06 -14.45
N THR A 810 -44.04 10.56 -15.30
CA THR A 810 -43.78 11.15 -16.63
C THR A 810 -44.68 10.55 -17.72
N LEU A 811 -44.95 9.25 -17.69
CA LEU A 811 -45.87 8.59 -18.62
C LEU A 811 -47.31 8.64 -18.07
N SER A 812 -48.29 8.33 -18.92
CA SER A 812 -49.69 8.34 -18.48
C SER A 812 -49.92 7.42 -17.26
N PRO A 813 -50.69 7.84 -16.23
CA PRO A 813 -51.06 7.00 -15.08
C PRO A 813 -51.70 5.65 -15.46
N ALA A 814 -52.18 5.53 -16.70
CA ALA A 814 -52.67 4.27 -17.26
C ALA A 814 -51.59 3.18 -17.39
N ILE A 815 -50.29 3.52 -17.36
CA ILE A 815 -49.18 2.56 -17.50
C ILE A 815 -49.15 1.54 -16.36
N VAL A 816 -49.63 1.91 -15.17
CA VAL A 816 -49.75 1.04 -13.98
C VAL A 816 -50.63 -0.19 -14.27
N ASN A 817 -51.59 -0.06 -15.17
CA ASN A 817 -52.47 -1.15 -15.60
C ASN A 817 -52.18 -1.61 -17.05
N SER A 818 -50.99 -1.29 -17.58
CA SER A 818 -50.54 -1.83 -18.86
C SER A 818 -50.48 -3.35 -18.79
N THR A 819 -50.84 -4.02 -19.88
CA THR A 819 -50.85 -5.47 -19.96
C THR A 819 -49.84 -5.97 -20.97
N ASP A 820 -49.11 -7.02 -20.62
CA ASP A 820 -48.23 -7.72 -21.55
C ASP A 820 -49.01 -8.66 -22.48
N SER A 821 -48.31 -9.37 -23.37
CA SER A 821 -48.91 -10.39 -24.26
C SER A 821 -49.67 -11.54 -23.55
N LYS A 822 -49.51 -11.70 -22.24
CA LYS A 822 -50.21 -12.68 -21.40
C LYS A 822 -51.26 -12.02 -20.48
N ASN A 823 -51.64 -10.78 -20.74
CA ASN A 823 -52.53 -9.96 -19.90
C ASN A 823 -52.02 -9.75 -18.47
N ARG A 824 -50.72 -9.90 -18.21
CA ARG A 824 -50.13 -9.63 -16.90
C ARG A 824 -49.87 -8.14 -16.77
N THR A 825 -50.14 -7.61 -15.59
CA THR A 825 -49.87 -6.22 -15.22
C THR A 825 -48.52 -6.11 -14.48
N PRO A 826 -47.95 -4.89 -14.32
CA PRO A 826 -46.78 -4.69 -13.47
C PRO A 826 -46.97 -5.21 -12.05
N LEU A 827 -48.21 -5.16 -11.52
CA LEU A 827 -48.52 -5.73 -10.21
C LEU A 827 -48.36 -7.26 -10.16
N HIS A 828 -48.66 -7.97 -11.25
CA HIS A 828 -48.34 -9.39 -11.36
C HIS A 828 -46.82 -9.62 -11.37
N ALA A 829 -46.06 -8.75 -12.03
CA ALA A 829 -44.61 -8.86 -12.05
C ALA A 829 -43.99 -8.64 -10.66
N ALA A 830 -44.43 -7.62 -9.91
CA ALA A 830 -44.01 -7.39 -8.52
C ALA A 830 -44.35 -8.58 -7.61
N ALA A 831 -45.56 -9.13 -7.77
CA ALA A 831 -46.03 -10.28 -7.01
C ALA A 831 -45.24 -11.57 -7.35
N PHE A 832 -44.68 -11.67 -8.55
CA PHE A 832 -43.84 -12.80 -8.97
C PHE A 832 -42.45 -12.78 -8.30
N THR A 833 -41.87 -11.60 -8.06
CA THR A 833 -40.49 -11.42 -7.59
C THR A 833 -40.34 -11.08 -6.10
N ASP A 834 -41.44 -10.85 -5.38
CA ASP A 834 -41.49 -10.46 -3.94
C ASP A 834 -40.97 -9.05 -3.62
N HIS A 835 -40.99 -8.15 -4.60
CA HIS A 835 -40.55 -6.77 -4.43
C HIS A 835 -41.64 -5.92 -3.77
N VAL A 836 -41.55 -5.77 -2.45
CA VAL A 836 -42.59 -5.16 -1.61
C VAL A 836 -42.74 -3.67 -1.86
N GLU A 837 -41.63 -2.97 -2.04
CA GLU A 837 -41.53 -1.53 -2.27
C GLU A 837 -42.23 -1.15 -3.58
N CYS A 838 -41.85 -1.82 -4.69
CA CYS A 838 -42.53 -1.67 -5.97
C CYS A 838 -44.01 -2.06 -5.90
N LEU A 839 -44.36 -3.11 -5.14
CA LEU A 839 -45.75 -3.53 -4.94
C LEU A 839 -46.57 -2.46 -4.20
N GLN A 840 -46.01 -1.86 -3.14
CA GLN A 840 -46.64 -0.77 -2.39
C GLN A 840 -46.78 0.50 -3.23
N LEU A 841 -45.76 0.86 -4.01
CA LEU A 841 -45.80 1.99 -4.94
C LEU A 841 -46.94 1.85 -5.96
N LEU A 842 -47.03 0.68 -6.61
CA LEU A 842 -48.11 0.40 -7.58
C LEU A 842 -49.49 0.45 -6.92
N LEU A 843 -49.64 -0.11 -5.71
CA LEU A 843 -50.89 -0.06 -4.94
C LEU A 843 -51.27 1.37 -4.53
N GLY A 844 -50.29 2.20 -4.18
CA GLY A 844 -50.48 3.63 -3.88
C GLY A 844 -50.98 4.44 -5.08
N GLN A 845 -50.67 3.99 -6.30
CA GLN A 845 -51.05 4.62 -7.57
C GLN A 845 -52.26 3.94 -8.25
N ASN A 846 -53.18 3.38 -7.46
CA ASN A 846 -54.43 2.76 -7.90
C ASN A 846 -54.27 1.56 -8.88
N ALA A 847 -53.23 0.72 -8.72
CA ALA A 847 -53.14 -0.54 -9.43
C ALA A 847 -54.32 -1.48 -9.13
N GLN A 848 -54.84 -2.16 -10.16
CA GLN A 848 -55.94 -3.10 -10.00
C GLN A 848 -55.50 -4.39 -9.29
N VAL A 849 -55.83 -4.52 -8.00
CA VAL A 849 -55.41 -5.66 -7.15
C VAL A 849 -55.97 -7.01 -7.63
N ASN A 850 -57.18 -7.00 -8.17
CA ASN A 850 -57.92 -8.21 -8.59
C ASN A 850 -57.91 -8.42 -10.11
N CYS A 851 -56.97 -7.81 -10.84
CA CYS A 851 -56.80 -8.09 -12.26
C CYS A 851 -56.38 -9.55 -12.47
N VAL A 852 -56.75 -10.12 -13.62
CA VAL A 852 -56.43 -11.51 -13.96
C VAL A 852 -55.56 -11.58 -15.21
N ASP A 853 -54.58 -12.46 -15.19
CA ASP A 853 -53.80 -12.78 -16.39
C ASP A 853 -54.59 -13.68 -17.36
N ALA A 854 -53.98 -14.06 -18.49
CA ALA A 854 -54.60 -14.95 -19.48
C ALA A 854 -54.98 -16.35 -18.93
N GLY A 855 -54.40 -16.77 -17.80
CA GLY A 855 -54.72 -18.02 -17.09
C GLY A 855 -55.75 -17.84 -15.97
N GLY A 856 -56.30 -16.64 -15.80
CA GLY A 856 -57.24 -16.33 -14.71
C GLY A 856 -56.56 -16.11 -13.35
N LYS A 857 -55.23 -16.02 -13.30
CA LYS A 857 -54.49 -15.85 -12.04
C LYS A 857 -54.47 -14.38 -11.66
N THR A 858 -54.71 -14.09 -10.38
CA THR A 858 -54.52 -12.76 -9.79
C THR A 858 -53.07 -12.56 -9.32
N PRO A 859 -52.63 -11.32 -9.04
CA PRO A 859 -51.33 -11.07 -8.42
C PRO A 859 -51.13 -11.87 -7.12
N LEU A 860 -52.18 -12.00 -6.29
CA LEU A 860 -52.12 -12.81 -5.08
C LEU A 860 -51.90 -14.30 -5.38
N MET A 861 -52.57 -14.84 -6.39
CA MET A 861 -52.36 -16.23 -6.81
C MET A 861 -50.96 -16.45 -7.34
N MET A 862 -50.40 -15.48 -8.06
CA MET A 862 -49.04 -15.53 -8.57
C MET A 862 -47.99 -15.49 -7.44
N ALA A 863 -48.19 -14.66 -6.43
CA ALA A 863 -47.34 -14.63 -5.23
C ALA A 863 -47.44 -15.93 -4.43
N ALA A 864 -48.66 -16.44 -4.23
CA ALA A 864 -48.93 -17.67 -3.50
C ALA A 864 -48.34 -18.92 -4.21
N GLU A 865 -48.37 -18.97 -5.54
CA GLU A 865 -47.80 -20.07 -6.33
C GLU A 865 -46.26 -20.09 -6.30
N ASN A 866 -45.61 -18.93 -6.25
CA ASN A 866 -44.14 -18.83 -6.21
C ASN A 866 -43.56 -18.78 -4.78
N GLY A 867 -44.41 -18.72 -3.75
CA GLY A 867 -43.98 -18.72 -2.36
C GLY A 867 -43.48 -17.36 -1.84
N GLN A 868 -43.90 -16.27 -2.47
CA GLN A 868 -43.48 -14.90 -2.15
C GLN A 868 -44.25 -14.40 -0.93
N THR A 869 -43.71 -14.64 0.26
CA THR A 869 -44.41 -14.43 1.54
C THR A 869 -44.73 -12.97 1.81
N ASN A 870 -43.82 -12.05 1.48
CA ASN A 870 -43.98 -10.64 1.81
C ASN A 870 -45.01 -9.99 0.87
N ALA A 871 -44.98 -10.34 -0.41
CA ALA A 871 -45.99 -9.94 -1.39
C ALA A 871 -47.37 -10.50 -1.01
N VAL A 872 -47.46 -11.77 -0.56
CA VAL A 872 -48.71 -12.34 -0.04
C VAL A 872 -49.21 -11.56 1.17
N GLU A 873 -48.34 -11.24 2.14
CA GLU A 873 -48.72 -10.48 3.32
C GLU A 873 -49.28 -9.10 2.96
N VAL A 874 -48.61 -8.36 2.07
CA VAL A 874 -49.05 -7.02 1.67
C VAL A 874 -50.34 -7.07 0.84
N LEU A 875 -50.47 -8.02 -0.09
CA LEU A 875 -51.68 -8.16 -0.90
C LEU A 875 -52.91 -8.56 -0.05
N VAL A 876 -52.72 -9.42 0.95
CA VAL A 876 -53.83 -9.87 1.81
C VAL A 876 -54.15 -8.84 2.91
N SER A 877 -53.12 -8.34 3.61
CA SER A 877 -53.31 -7.46 4.79
C SER A 877 -53.53 -5.99 4.41
N SER A 878 -52.76 -5.46 3.46
CA SER A 878 -52.79 -4.03 3.08
C SER A 878 -53.75 -3.77 1.92
N ALA A 879 -53.66 -4.56 0.84
CA ALA A 879 -54.46 -4.35 -0.37
C ALA A 879 -55.86 -4.98 -0.34
N LYS A 880 -56.15 -5.82 0.67
CA LYS A 880 -57.42 -6.58 0.82
C LYS A 880 -57.83 -7.29 -0.47
N ALA A 881 -56.88 -8.01 -1.08
CA ALA A 881 -57.13 -8.81 -2.27
C ALA A 881 -58.27 -9.80 -2.05
N ASP A 882 -59.10 -10.03 -3.08
CA ASP A 882 -60.24 -10.93 -2.99
C ASP A 882 -59.78 -12.40 -3.00
N LEU A 883 -59.92 -13.07 -1.85
CA LEU A 883 -59.52 -14.46 -1.64
C LEU A 883 -60.48 -15.47 -2.28
N THR A 884 -61.65 -15.03 -2.75
CA THR A 884 -62.68 -15.89 -3.34
C THR A 884 -62.46 -16.15 -4.82
N LEU A 885 -61.62 -15.35 -5.48
CA LEU A 885 -61.30 -15.50 -6.88
C LEU A 885 -60.63 -16.85 -7.14
N GLN A 886 -60.86 -17.39 -8.34
CA GLN A 886 -60.34 -18.67 -8.76
C GLN A 886 -59.67 -18.57 -10.13
N ASP A 887 -58.58 -19.33 -10.31
CA ASP A 887 -57.92 -19.46 -11.62
C ASP A 887 -58.76 -20.28 -12.62
N ALA A 888 -58.26 -20.46 -13.85
CA ALA A 888 -58.95 -21.25 -14.87
C ALA A 888 -59.25 -22.72 -14.45
N ASN A 889 -58.52 -23.26 -13.47
CA ASN A 889 -58.70 -24.61 -12.92
C ASN A 889 -59.50 -24.61 -11.61
N LYS A 890 -60.19 -23.51 -11.29
CA LYS A 890 -60.94 -23.29 -10.05
C LYS A 890 -60.08 -23.33 -8.78
N ASN A 891 -58.76 -23.15 -8.87
CA ASN A 891 -57.90 -23.06 -7.70
C ASN A 891 -57.98 -21.67 -7.08
N THR A 892 -58.13 -21.61 -5.76
CA THR A 892 -57.92 -20.37 -4.99
C THR A 892 -56.42 -20.18 -4.72
N ALA A 893 -56.01 -18.98 -4.27
CA ALA A 893 -54.63 -18.72 -3.87
C ALA A 893 -54.12 -19.72 -2.80
N LEU A 894 -54.99 -20.16 -1.90
CA LEU A 894 -54.68 -21.17 -0.88
C LEU A 894 -54.37 -22.55 -1.50
N HIS A 895 -55.13 -22.96 -2.53
CA HIS A 895 -54.86 -24.21 -3.25
C HIS A 895 -53.48 -24.16 -3.92
N LEU A 896 -53.11 -23.03 -4.53
CA LEU A 896 -51.83 -22.88 -5.22
C LEU A 896 -50.64 -22.90 -4.24
N ALA A 897 -50.73 -22.19 -3.12
CA ALA A 897 -49.71 -22.23 -2.07
C ALA A 897 -49.50 -23.65 -1.51
N CYS A 898 -50.60 -24.36 -1.23
CA CYS A 898 -50.53 -25.74 -0.75
C CYS A 898 -49.97 -26.69 -1.82
N SER A 899 -50.32 -26.47 -3.10
CA SER A 899 -49.91 -27.32 -4.23
C SER A 899 -48.39 -27.27 -4.48
N LYS A 900 -47.78 -26.11 -4.25
CA LYS A 900 -46.33 -25.90 -4.43
C LYS A 900 -45.50 -26.09 -3.15
N GLY A 901 -46.16 -26.30 -2.01
CA GLY A 901 -45.49 -26.61 -0.75
C GLY A 901 -45.07 -25.38 0.05
N HIS A 902 -45.64 -24.20 -0.22
CA HIS A 902 -45.28 -22.94 0.44
C HIS A 902 -46.06 -22.78 1.74
N GLU A 903 -45.54 -23.38 2.82
CA GLU A 903 -46.20 -23.48 4.12
C GLU A 903 -46.51 -22.10 4.74
N THR A 904 -45.57 -21.17 4.72
CA THR A 904 -45.71 -19.81 5.28
C THR A 904 -46.73 -18.96 4.54
N SER A 905 -46.70 -18.94 3.20
CA SER A 905 -47.69 -18.23 2.38
C SER A 905 -49.10 -18.79 2.59
N ALA A 906 -49.24 -20.11 2.71
CA ALA A 906 -50.52 -20.75 3.00
C ALA A 906 -51.06 -20.36 4.39
N LEU A 907 -50.20 -20.30 5.42
CA LEU A 907 -50.59 -19.87 6.77
C LEU A 907 -51.02 -18.39 6.82
N LEU A 908 -50.31 -17.49 6.14
CA LEU A 908 -50.67 -16.07 6.06
C LEU A 908 -52.05 -15.86 5.41
N ILE A 909 -52.33 -16.60 4.34
CA ILE A 909 -53.65 -16.60 3.69
C ILE A 909 -54.71 -17.16 4.66
N LEU A 910 -54.42 -18.28 5.35
CA LEU A 910 -55.34 -18.92 6.31
C LEU A 910 -55.65 -18.08 7.54
N GLU A 911 -54.72 -17.24 8.00
CA GLU A 911 -54.93 -16.33 9.11
C GLU A 911 -56.14 -15.41 8.85
N LYS A 912 -56.24 -14.88 7.61
CA LYS A 912 -57.30 -13.95 7.21
C LYS A 912 -58.58 -14.61 6.71
N ILE A 913 -58.53 -15.90 6.36
CA ILE A 913 -59.74 -16.67 6.00
C ILE A 913 -60.53 -17.01 7.27
N THR A 914 -61.76 -16.51 7.33
CA THR A 914 -62.74 -16.80 8.39
C THR A 914 -63.96 -17.59 7.89
N ASP A 915 -64.21 -17.57 6.58
CA ASP A 915 -65.35 -18.27 5.99
C ASP A 915 -65.06 -19.77 5.81
N ARG A 916 -65.93 -20.59 6.41
CA ARG A 916 -65.88 -22.05 6.35
C ARG A 916 -66.11 -22.59 4.94
N ASN A 917 -66.81 -21.85 4.08
CA ASN A 917 -67.05 -22.24 2.69
C ASN A 917 -65.78 -22.13 1.85
N LEU A 918 -64.92 -21.13 2.12
CA LEU A 918 -63.67 -20.95 1.40
C LEU A 918 -62.62 -22.00 1.78
N ILE A 919 -62.58 -22.39 3.07
CA ILE A 919 -61.72 -23.47 3.60
C ILE A 919 -62.06 -24.83 2.95
N ASN A 920 -63.33 -25.05 2.63
CA ASN A 920 -63.83 -26.26 1.98
C ASN A 920 -64.11 -26.08 0.49
N SER A 921 -63.60 -25.01 -0.12
CA SER A 921 -63.75 -24.80 -1.56
C SER A 921 -63.04 -25.91 -2.33
N THR A 922 -63.66 -26.36 -3.43
CA THR A 922 -63.11 -27.43 -4.26
C THR A 922 -62.60 -26.86 -5.59
N ASN A 923 -61.41 -27.29 -6.00
CA ASN A 923 -60.91 -26.99 -7.35
C ASN A 923 -61.60 -27.86 -8.44
N ALA A 924 -61.15 -27.77 -9.69
CA ALA A 924 -61.73 -28.52 -10.81
C ALA A 924 -61.67 -30.05 -10.62
N ALA A 925 -60.69 -30.57 -9.86
CA ALA A 925 -60.54 -32.00 -9.52
C ALA A 925 -61.27 -32.38 -8.22
N LEU A 926 -62.21 -31.55 -7.76
CA LEU A 926 -62.95 -31.69 -6.50
C LEU A 926 -62.06 -31.74 -5.24
N GLN A 927 -60.79 -31.35 -5.33
CA GLN A 927 -59.86 -31.34 -4.20
C GLN A 927 -60.08 -30.08 -3.37
N THR A 928 -60.18 -30.25 -2.04
CA THR A 928 -60.11 -29.13 -1.09
C THR A 928 -58.66 -28.78 -0.77
N PRO A 929 -58.36 -27.60 -0.19
CA PRO A 929 -57.00 -27.25 0.24
C PRO A 929 -56.38 -28.29 1.17
N LEU A 930 -57.21 -28.96 1.99
CA LEU A 930 -56.77 -30.04 2.88
C LEU A 930 -56.25 -31.26 2.12
N HIS A 931 -56.87 -31.64 0.99
CA HIS A 931 -56.37 -32.74 0.15
C HIS A 931 -54.98 -32.40 -0.42
N VAL A 932 -54.82 -31.17 -0.92
CA VAL A 932 -53.57 -30.73 -1.55
C VAL A 932 -52.45 -30.59 -0.51
N ALA A 933 -52.75 -30.00 0.66
CA ALA A 933 -51.79 -29.85 1.74
C ALA A 933 -51.35 -31.20 2.33
N ALA A 934 -52.28 -32.14 2.50
CA ALA A 934 -51.99 -33.49 2.98
C ALA A 934 -51.11 -34.28 2.00
N ARG A 935 -51.42 -34.22 0.69
CA ARG A 935 -50.62 -34.86 -0.36
C ARG A 935 -49.17 -34.38 -0.39
N ASN A 936 -48.95 -33.09 -0.14
CA ASN A 936 -47.62 -32.47 -0.15
C ASN A 936 -46.93 -32.48 1.22
N GLY A 937 -47.53 -33.09 2.25
CA GLY A 937 -46.90 -33.27 3.56
C GLY A 937 -46.79 -31.99 4.42
N LEU A 938 -47.65 -30.99 4.21
CA LEU A 938 -47.61 -29.71 4.93
C LEU A 938 -48.28 -29.81 6.31
N THR A 939 -47.55 -30.35 7.29
CA THR A 939 -48.13 -30.74 8.59
C THR A 939 -48.74 -29.58 9.39
N VAL A 940 -48.13 -28.39 9.38
CA VAL A 940 -48.65 -27.24 10.16
C VAL A 940 -49.88 -26.65 9.49
N VAL A 941 -49.87 -26.53 8.17
CA VAL A 941 -51.04 -26.08 7.38
C VAL A 941 -52.21 -27.04 7.52
N VAL A 942 -51.96 -28.37 7.53
CA VAL A 942 -53.00 -29.38 7.76
C VAL A 942 -53.61 -29.22 9.16
N GLN A 943 -52.78 -29.03 10.20
CA GLN A 943 -53.27 -28.79 11.56
C GLN A 943 -54.17 -27.54 11.64
N GLU A 944 -53.74 -26.44 11.03
CA GLU A 944 -54.49 -25.18 11.04
C GLU A 944 -55.79 -25.26 10.22
N LEU A 945 -55.77 -25.93 9.06
CA LEU A 945 -56.96 -26.21 8.26
C LEU A 945 -57.98 -27.04 9.04
N LEU A 946 -57.54 -28.07 9.76
CA LEU A 946 -58.40 -28.88 10.64
C LEU A 946 -58.96 -28.05 11.79
N ALA A 947 -58.14 -27.21 12.43
CA ALA A 947 -58.56 -26.31 13.50
C ALA A 947 -59.66 -25.33 13.04
N LYS A 948 -59.56 -24.81 11.80
CA LYS A 948 -60.56 -23.92 11.20
C LYS A 948 -61.75 -24.66 10.56
N GLY A 949 -61.82 -25.99 10.69
CA GLY A 949 -62.99 -26.80 10.33
C GLY A 949 -63.02 -27.29 8.88
N ALA A 950 -61.85 -27.61 8.31
CA ALA A 950 -61.76 -28.34 7.04
C ALA A 950 -62.36 -29.76 7.19
N SER A 951 -63.14 -30.18 6.20
CA SER A 951 -63.80 -31.49 6.20
C SER A 951 -62.82 -32.61 5.87
N VAL A 952 -62.61 -33.53 6.82
CA VAL A 952 -61.86 -34.78 6.63
C VAL A 952 -62.62 -35.83 5.82
N LEU A 953 -63.91 -35.61 5.56
CA LEU A 953 -64.79 -36.52 4.83
C LEU A 953 -65.05 -36.09 3.38
N ALA A 954 -64.54 -34.93 2.97
CA ALA A 954 -64.61 -34.54 1.57
C ALA A 954 -63.84 -35.54 0.71
N VAL A 955 -64.33 -35.80 -0.51
CA VAL A 955 -63.68 -36.72 -1.44
C VAL A 955 -63.32 -35.98 -2.73
N ASP A 956 -62.15 -36.29 -3.27
CA ASP A 956 -61.71 -35.77 -4.56
C ASP A 956 -62.39 -36.50 -5.74
N GLU A 957 -62.04 -36.14 -6.98
CA GLU A 957 -62.54 -36.77 -8.21
C GLU A 957 -62.31 -38.29 -8.27
N ASN A 958 -61.31 -38.81 -7.56
CA ASN A 958 -61.02 -40.25 -7.47
C ASN A 958 -61.74 -40.95 -6.30
N GLY A 959 -62.48 -40.21 -5.47
CA GLY A 959 -63.15 -40.73 -4.29
C GLY A 959 -62.27 -40.81 -3.03
N TYR A 960 -61.07 -40.23 -3.05
CA TYR A 960 -60.16 -40.29 -1.91
C TYR A 960 -60.42 -39.16 -0.92
N THR A 961 -60.40 -39.51 0.38
CA THR A 961 -60.39 -38.52 1.46
C THR A 961 -58.99 -37.90 1.61
N PRO A 962 -58.84 -36.75 2.30
CA PRO A 962 -57.54 -36.11 2.48
C PRO A 962 -56.49 -37.02 3.14
N ALA A 963 -56.91 -37.97 3.99
CA ALA A 963 -56.02 -38.93 4.62
C ALA A 963 -55.41 -39.94 3.63
N LEU A 964 -56.19 -40.33 2.61
CA LEU A 964 -55.75 -41.23 1.55
C LEU A 964 -54.94 -40.49 0.48
N ALA A 965 -55.14 -39.19 0.33
CA ALA A 965 -54.40 -38.33 -0.59
C ALA A 965 -52.89 -38.24 -0.27
N CYS A 966 -52.45 -38.63 0.95
CA CYS A 966 -51.03 -38.73 1.32
C CYS A 966 -50.28 -39.85 0.58
N ALA A 967 -50.98 -40.79 -0.03
CA ALA A 967 -50.35 -41.94 -0.69
C ALA A 967 -49.72 -41.56 -2.05
N PRO A 968 -48.52 -42.08 -2.38
CA PRO A 968 -47.75 -41.64 -3.54
C PRO A 968 -48.32 -42.08 -4.89
N ASN A 969 -49.17 -43.11 -4.92
CA ASN A 969 -49.88 -43.53 -6.13
C ASN A 969 -51.23 -44.17 -5.78
N LYS A 970 -52.08 -44.32 -6.79
CA LYS A 970 -53.45 -44.81 -6.66
C LYS A 970 -53.52 -46.21 -6.03
N ASP A 971 -52.65 -47.12 -6.47
CA ASP A 971 -52.63 -48.50 -5.96
C ASP A 971 -52.23 -48.55 -4.48
N VAL A 972 -51.30 -47.71 -4.05
CA VAL A 972 -50.89 -47.56 -2.65
C VAL A 972 -52.01 -46.90 -1.84
N ALA A 973 -52.72 -45.92 -2.40
CA ALA A 973 -53.89 -45.30 -1.75
C ALA A 973 -55.02 -46.30 -1.54
N ASP A 974 -55.33 -47.13 -2.55
CA ASP A 974 -56.33 -48.19 -2.48
C ASP A 974 -55.91 -49.29 -1.50
N CYS A 975 -54.61 -49.67 -1.50
CA CYS A 975 -54.05 -50.57 -0.51
C CYS A 975 -54.12 -49.97 0.91
N LEU A 976 -53.84 -48.67 1.08
CA LEU A 976 -53.93 -47.98 2.38
C LEU A 976 -55.40 -47.87 2.83
N ALA A 977 -56.33 -47.66 1.91
CA ALA A 977 -57.77 -47.65 2.18
C ALA A 977 -58.25 -49.04 2.61
N LEU A 978 -57.80 -50.11 1.94
CA LEU A 978 -58.01 -51.50 2.34
C LEU A 978 -57.37 -51.80 3.70
N ILE A 979 -56.14 -51.32 3.95
CA ILE A 979 -55.41 -51.49 5.22
C ILE A 979 -56.12 -50.74 6.36
N LEU A 980 -56.53 -49.49 6.16
CA LEU A 980 -57.29 -48.73 7.16
C LEU A 980 -58.68 -49.33 7.40
N ALA A 981 -59.31 -49.88 6.35
CA ALA A 981 -60.57 -50.62 6.48
C ALA A 981 -60.40 -51.99 7.18
N THR A 982 -59.19 -52.58 7.18
CA THR A 982 -58.87 -53.89 7.80
C THR A 982 -58.08 -53.79 9.13
N MET A 983 -57.55 -52.62 9.49
CA MET A 983 -56.81 -52.33 10.74
C MET A 983 -57.74 -51.95 11.91
N MET A 984 -59.06 -52.02 11.73
CA MET A 984 -59.94 -52.43 12.82
C MET A 984 -59.87 -53.97 12.90
N PRO A 985 -59.62 -54.56 14.08
CA PRO A 985 -58.62 -55.60 14.35
C PRO A 985 -58.82 -56.96 13.66
N VAL A 986 -57.71 -57.68 13.29
CA VAL A 986 -57.39 -59.13 13.57
C VAL A 986 -55.85 -59.40 13.46
N SER A 987 -55.32 -60.33 14.27
CA SER A 987 -53.92 -60.57 14.73
C SER A 987 -52.98 -61.49 13.82
N PRO A 988 -51.80 -62.04 14.27
CA PRO A 988 -50.46 -61.66 13.74
C PRO A 988 -49.44 -62.81 13.40
N GLY A 989 -48.23 -62.45 12.95
CA GLY A 989 -46.96 -63.26 12.95
C GLY A 989 -46.34 -63.43 11.54
N GLY A 990 -45.06 -63.17 11.21
CA GLY A 990 -43.74 -63.18 11.86
C GLY A 990 -42.81 -64.04 10.95
N GLY A 991 -41.57 -63.75 10.53
CA GLY A 991 -40.60 -62.66 10.68
C GLY A 991 -39.37 -62.92 9.76
N ALA A 992 -38.32 -62.11 9.95
CA ALA A 992 -36.91 -62.26 9.53
C ALA A 992 -36.41 -61.74 8.16
N VAL A 993 -35.24 -61.10 8.25
CA VAL A 993 -34.48 -60.19 7.36
C VAL A 993 -33.49 -60.97 6.45
N PRO A 994 -32.86 -60.38 5.40
CA PRO A 994 -31.54 -59.76 5.64
C PRO A 994 -31.23 -58.50 4.80
N SER A 995 -30.34 -57.67 5.37
CA SER A 995 -29.68 -56.50 4.79
C SER A 995 -28.50 -56.87 3.88
N LEU A 996 -28.21 -56.05 2.86
CA LEU A 996 -26.86 -55.89 2.28
C LEU A 996 -26.72 -54.53 1.58
N THR A 997 -25.64 -53.82 1.88
CA THR A 997 -25.15 -52.58 1.27
C THR A 997 -23.90 -52.87 0.44
N PHE A 998 -23.69 -52.16 -0.68
CA PHE A 998 -22.40 -51.53 -1.05
C PHE A 998 -22.54 -50.61 -2.27
N SER A 999 -21.57 -49.70 -2.39
CA SER A 999 -21.53 -48.43 -3.11
C SER A 999 -20.69 -48.37 -4.40
N ALA A 1000 -21.03 -47.40 -5.25
CA ALA A 1000 -20.20 -46.49 -6.09
C ALA A 1000 -19.46 -46.97 -7.36
N ILE A 1001 -19.48 -46.11 -8.43
CA ILE A 1001 -18.31 -45.43 -9.05
C ILE A 1001 -18.72 -44.50 -10.24
N ASN A 1002 -18.25 -43.23 -10.15
CA ASN A 1002 -17.77 -42.18 -11.09
C ASN A 1002 -18.34 -41.92 -12.52
N HIS A 1003 -18.41 -40.63 -12.89
CA HIS A 1003 -17.56 -40.01 -13.94
C HIS A 1003 -17.42 -38.48 -13.85
N TYR A 1004 -16.25 -38.00 -14.29
CA TYR A 1004 -15.64 -36.66 -14.29
C TYR A 1004 -16.22 -35.65 -15.29
N THR A 1005 -16.04 -34.34 -15.01
CA THR A 1005 -15.59 -33.33 -16.00
C THR A 1005 -14.71 -32.24 -15.37
N SER A 1006 -13.71 -31.83 -16.14
CA SER A 1006 -12.52 -30.99 -15.88
C SER A 1006 -12.74 -29.45 -15.95
N PRO A 1007 -11.87 -28.63 -15.33
CA PRO A 1007 -11.67 -27.23 -15.70
C PRO A 1007 -10.34 -26.98 -16.45
N THR A 1008 -10.39 -26.07 -17.40
CA THR A 1008 -9.31 -25.58 -18.27
C THR A 1008 -8.35 -24.64 -17.52
N LYS A 1009 -7.04 -24.91 -17.60
CA LYS A 1009 -5.96 -24.04 -17.09
C LYS A 1009 -5.51 -23.03 -18.16
N SER A 1010 -5.45 -21.76 -17.78
CA SER A 1010 -4.75 -20.68 -18.47
C SER A 1010 -3.24 -20.78 -18.23
N ILE A 1011 -2.43 -20.68 -19.29
CA ILE A 1011 -0.97 -20.60 -19.22
C ILE A 1011 -0.61 -19.13 -19.05
N THR A 1012 0.01 -18.80 -17.92
CA THR A 1012 0.64 -17.52 -17.63
C THR A 1012 2.01 -17.43 -18.33
N PHE A 1013 2.34 -16.25 -18.86
CA PHE A 1013 3.74 -15.94 -19.17
C PHE A 1013 4.51 -15.94 -17.85
N ASP A 1014 5.20 -17.03 -17.57
CA ASP A 1014 6.27 -16.97 -16.59
C ASP A 1014 7.33 -16.04 -17.17
N SER A 1015 7.45 -14.87 -16.57
CA SER A 1015 8.76 -14.22 -16.48
C SER A 1015 9.78 -15.33 -16.21
N LEU A 1016 10.94 -15.33 -16.90
CA LEU A 1016 12.18 -15.83 -16.32
C LEU A 1016 12.05 -15.56 -14.84
N PRO A 1017 12.15 -16.55 -13.93
CA PRO A 1017 11.93 -16.27 -12.53
C PRO A 1017 12.73 -15.02 -12.30
N MET A 1018 12.03 -13.93 -11.92
CA MET A 1018 12.72 -12.86 -11.28
C MET A 1018 13.65 -13.60 -10.32
N LEU A 1019 14.84 -13.11 -10.11
CA LEU A 1019 15.45 -13.33 -8.81
C LEU A 1019 14.46 -12.70 -7.79
N ARG A 1020 13.23 -13.23 -7.66
CA ARG A 1020 12.29 -13.05 -6.58
C ARG A 1020 13.17 -13.34 -5.42
N SER A 1021 13.15 -12.38 -4.53
CA SER A 1021 14.00 -12.22 -3.36
C SER A 1021 13.87 -13.37 -2.35
N GLU A 1022 13.99 -14.63 -2.80
CA GLU A 1022 14.47 -15.76 -2.03
C GLU A 1022 16.02 -15.80 -2.03
N HIS A 1023 16.67 -14.93 -2.83
CA HIS A 1023 18.11 -14.62 -2.77
C HIS A 1023 18.53 -13.87 -1.49
N SER A 1024 17.57 -13.55 -0.62
CA SER A 1024 17.73 -12.61 0.49
C SER A 1024 18.60 -13.12 1.65
N SER A 1025 19.04 -14.38 1.66
CA SER A 1025 19.85 -14.87 2.80
C SER A 1025 21.35 -14.58 2.69
N TYR A 1026 21.86 -14.21 1.51
CA TYR A 1026 23.20 -13.60 1.38
C TYR A 1026 23.21 -12.35 0.49
N CYS A 1027 22.34 -12.23 -0.52
CA CYS A 1027 22.35 -11.09 -1.46
C CYS A 1027 21.70 -9.82 -0.90
N SER A 1028 21.02 -9.88 0.26
CA SER A 1028 20.41 -8.69 0.90
C SER A 1028 21.30 -8.03 1.97
N PHE A 1029 22.49 -8.55 2.29
CA PHE A 1029 23.30 -7.92 3.35
C PHE A 1029 24.02 -6.66 2.87
N ASN A 1030 24.40 -6.56 1.59
CA ASN A 1030 25.05 -5.37 1.01
C ASN A 1030 24.11 -4.38 0.31
N SER A 1031 22.80 -4.67 0.26
CA SER A 1031 21.74 -3.70 -0.07
C SER A 1031 20.91 -3.27 1.15
N ILE A 1032 21.41 -3.49 2.37
CA ILE A 1032 21.16 -2.56 3.48
C ILE A 1032 22.10 -1.35 3.30
N GLY A 1033 21.87 -0.67 2.20
CA GLY A 1033 22.16 0.74 2.01
C GLY A 1033 20.84 1.39 1.66
N ARG A 1034 20.09 1.81 2.68
CA ARG A 1034 18.93 2.71 2.58
C ARG A 1034 17.61 2.14 2.04
N HIS A 1035 17.22 0.96 2.49
CA HIS A 1035 15.84 0.81 2.95
C HIS A 1035 15.86 0.37 4.40
N ASP A 1036 16.32 1.30 5.23
CA ASP A 1036 15.77 1.48 6.56
C ASP A 1036 14.25 1.45 6.39
N GLY A 1037 13.59 0.41 6.91
CA GLY A 1037 12.31 0.65 7.53
C GLY A 1037 12.58 1.57 8.71
N PHE A 1038 12.79 2.87 8.45
CA PHE A 1038 12.98 3.95 9.41
C PHE A 1038 13.36 3.42 10.81
N TYR A 1039 14.51 2.75 10.93
CA TYR A 1039 15.33 2.93 12.11
C TYR A 1039 15.92 4.30 11.87
N LYS A 1040 15.10 5.30 12.22
CA LYS A 1040 15.64 6.57 12.64
C LYS A 1040 16.64 6.25 13.72
N ASP A 1041 17.90 6.21 13.31
CA ASP A 1041 19.01 6.72 14.10
C ASP A 1041 18.86 8.24 14.36
N ASP A 1042 17.69 8.85 14.05
CA ASP A 1042 17.21 10.03 14.76
C ASP A 1042 16.53 9.62 16.08
N GLU A 1043 17.12 10.09 17.18
CA GLU A 1043 16.51 10.30 18.50
C GLU A 1043 16.58 9.17 19.55
N LEU A 1044 17.67 8.40 19.57
CA LEU A 1044 18.31 8.00 20.85
C LEU A 1044 19.76 8.51 20.97
N ASN A 1045 20.20 9.34 20.03
CA ASN A 1045 21.52 9.97 20.00
C ASN A 1045 21.41 11.50 19.94
N ASP A 1046 20.45 12.10 20.65
CA ASP A 1046 20.58 13.52 21.06
C ASP A 1046 21.61 13.57 22.23
N SER A 1047 22.83 13.04 22.00
CA SER A 1047 24.03 13.59 22.62
C SER A 1047 24.38 14.83 21.82
N ASP A 1048 23.54 15.83 22.01
CA ASP A 1048 23.70 17.18 21.52
C ASP A 1048 24.74 17.90 22.40
N SER A 1049 25.89 17.24 22.58
CA SER A 1049 27.06 17.69 23.33
C SER A 1049 28.11 18.35 22.44
N GLU A 1050 27.86 18.46 21.14
CA GLU A 1050 28.67 19.29 20.25
C GLU A 1050 27.85 20.48 19.76
N THR A 1051 28.10 21.64 20.39
CA THR A 1051 27.48 22.96 20.15
C THR A 1051 26.03 23.12 20.64
N TYR A 1052 25.87 23.15 21.96
CA TYR A 1052 24.75 23.81 22.67
C TYR A 1052 25.21 25.11 23.31
#